data_AF-A0A7S2GNE4-F1
#
_entry.id   AF-A0A7S2GNE4-F1
#
_cell.length_a   1.000
_cell.length_b   1.000
_cell.length_c   1.000
_cell.angle_alpha   90.00
_cell.angle_beta   90.00
_cell.angle_gamma   90.00
#
_symmetry.space_group_name_H-M   'P 1'
#
loop_
_entity.id
_entity.type
_entity.pdbx_description
1 polymer ?
#
loop_
_entity_poly.entity_id
_entity_poly.type
_entity_poly.pdbx_seq_one_letter_code
_entity_poly.pdbx_strand_id
1 'polypeptide(L)'
;AAKLCAGADSKMPGAGLAATIDFVWNVCVQVIGDDDAPDKAEDPDVQLEDLGIDSLGLAELVNQLELSFGEGSISIDDVLDATLRQVAAKLCAGAASKMPPPPSSSTSLTEEKKEMGTVVGAAFAIDIDLSSLDSTNEDWNWIRTTHVGSLPRNLPDTKELLTTDAIIAKQIVTGISCINDGESTRENYVSEALSRMSGIGFGIGGKSVASGCLCEMPCAADMLDVPLYSQRFTGGNGIITLNPRRPALNDVACVAPPVYAVDGAERLAMTLVPFLTAIKKVGRSPESCFWSVPSPGTLAMFCENQWSQEDHKAYVMAFARALQTEYEVIAATGVVLQVDCPDLAMGHHTRHANCTAEEFLSEIAAVNVAALNAALVNVPKEQVRVHICWGNYAGPHHKDLGADRIWPIIGDLKAKFILIEAANPRHVHEVSAFERAVARGDFNADQVIVPGVIDTTAARVEHPQAIAERLLRFVRAAGHPSRVMAGTDCGFASTAKSVAVTSDIAWRKIAALVEGAQLATKLYLECQAPVPVHQPKFNPTVFRCAVVTTKRETPDTLAYAGVLAQKLGGRAAFTDFFELSDATTGACQTAFAALRWAVDSPLAVVGVGDSGHQAAMTVRGLLEADKSVSRRPSCVFLTAEPFTGSSGSSSSALAALAGAHSRAVDLTCVNQNEDPAAIATLVAQEMAKNLGFDKRQLVLAPKKEIMTNTASVFPPQNNKELVVVVGAGILGLIAAKRLTDEGFDVAILEQRLMVGGIWSMYANSTSQVNSSEGGYCIKEFLPKAFEGRHENRDHSTAAEMLTDLKALAGSLESSIYTEVTVSKILGEKGDYTVIASHASGKPGSVAVIKARGVVLAINDRVGTPRPLPRLGLQAFEASGGFICDGAGDATTGYDWRGKSVVVFGMGAFAIENVRTALEGGAAKVTVVARRHGTICPKIIDYLNFVKPWECVEGEFKHDVGTNVKQMGQWRKLYKASGATTPECWPGKVKHDGHTISVSDIWFVGHHLGKLDTQVGTFARLQEGGVVLDSGVVLPCDVVIGCIGFHRSHTLAESLTGRSDLSHSNYLDKDMIYLADAEIDENAFNSFYGSSVTEDGKFW
;
A
#
# COMPACT_ATOMS: atom_id res chain seq x y z
N ALA A 1 -27.05 -40.93 -20.01
CA ALA A 1 -26.31 -42.21 -20.07
C ALA A 1 -27.21 -43.29 -19.44
N ALA A 2 -27.67 -44.35 -20.10
CA ALA A 2 -27.00 -45.20 -21.07
C ALA A 2 -27.97 -45.82 -22.09
N LYS A 3 -27.42 -46.21 -23.25
CA LYS A 3 -27.99 -46.90 -24.43
C LYS A 3 -28.64 -46.00 -25.49
N LEU A 4 -27.82 -45.63 -26.47
CA LEU A 4 -27.91 -45.94 -27.91
C LEU A 4 -26.84 -45.04 -28.59
N CYS A 5 -25.56 -45.47 -28.64
CA CYS A 5 -24.94 -46.26 -29.72
C CYS A 5 -24.92 -45.48 -31.06
N ALA A 6 -23.87 -45.41 -31.88
CA ALA A 6 -22.52 -45.96 -31.91
C ALA A 6 -21.85 -45.39 -33.18
N GLY A 7 -20.51 -45.31 -33.21
CA GLY A 7 -19.70 -44.93 -34.38
C GLY A 7 -18.97 -43.60 -34.13
N ALA A 8 -17.64 -43.48 -34.15
CA ALA A 8 -16.61 -44.36 -34.66
C ALA A 8 -15.34 -44.23 -33.80
N ASP A 9 -14.91 -45.35 -33.22
CA ASP A 9 -13.49 -45.67 -33.20
C ASP A 9 -13.08 -45.93 -34.66
N SER A 10 -12.30 -45.03 -35.26
CA SER A 10 -11.55 -45.35 -36.48
C SER A 10 -10.17 -44.69 -36.45
N LYS A 11 -9.27 -45.26 -35.65
CA LYS A 11 -7.91 -45.45 -36.17
C LYS A 11 -8.02 -46.47 -37.30
N MET A 12 -7.84 -46.04 -38.54
CA MET A 12 -7.76 -46.93 -39.70
C MET A 12 -6.95 -46.25 -40.81
N PRO A 13 -6.43 -47.01 -41.77
CA PRO A 13 -5.53 -48.16 -41.67
C PRO A 13 -4.21 -47.81 -42.40
N GLY A 14 -3.28 -48.76 -42.54
CA GLY A 14 -2.33 -48.70 -43.66
C GLY A 14 -3.08 -48.89 -44.99
N ALA A 15 -3.86 -47.90 -45.42
CA ALA A 15 -4.65 -47.95 -46.65
C ALA A 15 -3.84 -47.43 -47.84
N GLY A 16 -4.03 -48.08 -48.99
CA GLY A 16 -3.40 -47.66 -50.23
C GLY A 16 -3.83 -46.24 -50.65
N LEU A 17 -3.02 -45.64 -51.53
CA LEU A 17 -3.11 -44.26 -52.02
C LEU A 17 -4.54 -43.73 -52.28
N ALA A 18 -5.45 -44.56 -52.80
CA ALA A 18 -6.82 -44.16 -53.09
C ALA A 18 -7.63 -43.73 -51.85
N ALA A 19 -7.48 -44.42 -50.71
CA ALA A 19 -8.20 -44.04 -49.49
C ALA A 19 -7.61 -42.77 -48.85
N THR A 20 -6.31 -42.55 -49.02
CA THR A 20 -5.64 -41.34 -48.53
C THR A 20 -6.01 -40.12 -49.36
N ILE A 21 -6.24 -40.28 -50.67
CA ILE A 21 -6.78 -39.23 -51.53
C ILE A 21 -8.17 -38.80 -51.04
N ASP A 22 -9.08 -39.74 -50.78
CA ASP A 22 -10.42 -39.43 -50.28
C ASP A 22 -10.38 -38.78 -48.89
N PHE A 23 -9.41 -39.15 -48.05
CA PHE A 23 -9.20 -38.49 -46.77
C PHE A 23 -8.74 -37.04 -46.92
N VAL A 24 -7.71 -36.79 -47.73
CA VAL A 24 -7.21 -35.43 -48.00
C VAL A 24 -8.30 -34.55 -48.62
N TRP A 25 -9.12 -35.11 -49.52
CA TRP A 25 -10.31 -34.44 -50.07
C TRP A 25 -11.25 -33.94 -48.98
N ASN A 26 -11.64 -34.80 -48.05
CA ASN A 26 -12.59 -34.45 -47.00
C ASN A 26 -12.05 -33.36 -46.06
N VAL A 27 -10.75 -33.37 -45.79
CA VAL A 27 -10.11 -32.29 -45.02
C VAL A 27 -10.12 -30.98 -45.81
N CYS A 28 -9.87 -31.01 -47.11
CA CYS A 28 -9.96 -29.82 -47.97
C CYS A 28 -11.38 -29.23 -47.96
N VAL A 29 -12.42 -30.07 -48.06
CA VAL A 29 -13.83 -29.65 -48.00
C VAL A 29 -14.18 -29.00 -46.65
N GLN A 30 -13.67 -29.54 -45.54
CA GLN A 30 -13.85 -28.95 -44.21
C GLN A 30 -13.17 -27.58 -44.06
N VAL A 31 -12.01 -27.39 -44.69
CA VAL A 31 -11.26 -26.13 -44.65
C VAL A 31 -11.96 -25.05 -45.48
N ILE A 32 -12.49 -25.40 -46.66
CA ILE A 32 -13.22 -24.44 -47.51
C ILE A 32 -14.67 -24.19 -47.05
N GLY A 33 -15.25 -25.14 -46.30
CA GLY A 33 -16.60 -25.02 -45.71
C GLY A 33 -17.73 -25.16 -46.73
N ASP A 34 -17.54 -25.96 -47.79
CA ASP A 34 -18.55 -26.18 -48.83
C ASP A 34 -19.39 -27.44 -48.51
N ASP A 35 -20.56 -27.23 -47.91
CA ASP A 35 -21.47 -28.29 -47.46
C ASP A 35 -22.12 -29.08 -48.63
N ASP A 36 -21.97 -28.63 -49.89
CA ASP A 36 -22.53 -29.26 -51.09
C ASP A 36 -21.48 -30.04 -51.93
N ALA A 37 -20.23 -30.15 -51.45
CA ALA A 37 -19.16 -30.86 -52.16
C ALA A 37 -19.39 -32.39 -52.21
N PRO A 38 -19.00 -33.09 -53.30
CA PRO A 38 -19.21 -34.53 -53.44
C PRO A 38 -18.41 -35.34 -52.40
N ASP A 39 -18.98 -36.47 -51.95
CA ASP A 39 -18.44 -37.36 -50.89
C ASP A 39 -17.02 -37.90 -51.15
N LYS A 40 -16.47 -37.75 -52.36
CA LYS A 40 -15.12 -38.19 -52.76
C LYS A 40 -14.58 -37.34 -53.92
N ALA A 41 -13.27 -37.30 -54.07
CA ALA A 41 -12.62 -36.55 -55.14
C ALA A 41 -12.87 -37.21 -56.51
N GLU A 42 -13.58 -36.52 -57.41
CA GLU A 42 -13.80 -37.00 -58.78
C GLU A 42 -12.54 -36.86 -59.67
N ASP A 43 -11.72 -35.83 -59.43
CA ASP A 43 -10.41 -35.63 -60.05
C ASP A 43 -9.31 -35.49 -58.97
N PRO A 44 -8.54 -36.56 -58.70
CA PRO A 44 -7.46 -36.53 -57.70
C PRO A 44 -6.22 -35.74 -58.15
N ASP A 45 -6.14 -35.30 -59.41
CA ASP A 45 -5.01 -34.53 -59.93
C ASP A 45 -5.31 -33.01 -59.95
N VAL A 46 -6.42 -32.58 -59.32
CA VAL A 46 -6.76 -31.17 -59.10
C VAL A 46 -5.74 -30.47 -58.20
N GLN A 47 -5.40 -29.22 -58.52
CA GLN A 47 -4.56 -28.36 -57.70
C GLN A 47 -5.33 -27.84 -56.48
N LEU A 48 -4.68 -27.80 -55.32
CA LEU A 48 -5.32 -27.33 -54.08
C LEU A 48 -5.77 -25.87 -54.14
N GLU A 49 -5.07 -25.03 -54.92
CA GLU A 49 -5.45 -23.63 -55.17
C GLU A 49 -6.76 -23.52 -55.98
N ASP A 50 -6.98 -24.44 -56.92
CA ASP A 50 -8.19 -24.47 -57.76
C ASP A 50 -9.43 -24.90 -56.96
N LEU A 51 -9.24 -25.46 -55.75
CA LEU A 51 -10.30 -25.76 -54.79
C LEU A 51 -10.68 -24.54 -53.93
N GLY A 52 -10.05 -23.39 -54.14
CA GLY A 52 -10.34 -22.15 -53.42
C GLY A 52 -9.71 -22.08 -52.02
N ILE A 53 -8.71 -22.89 -51.73
CA ILE A 53 -7.98 -22.88 -50.46
C ILE A 53 -6.97 -21.72 -50.48
N ASP A 54 -7.18 -20.73 -49.61
CA ASP A 54 -6.26 -19.60 -49.47
C ASP A 54 -5.05 -19.93 -48.56
N SER A 55 -4.14 -18.96 -48.40
CA SER A 55 -2.91 -19.16 -47.61
C SER A 55 -3.15 -19.49 -46.13
N LEU A 56 -4.29 -19.08 -45.55
CA LEU A 56 -4.67 -19.44 -44.18
C LEU A 56 -5.30 -20.83 -44.14
N GLY A 57 -6.10 -21.17 -45.14
CA GLY A 57 -6.66 -22.50 -45.36
C GLY A 57 -5.58 -23.57 -45.55
N LEU A 58 -4.48 -23.26 -46.24
CA LEU A 58 -3.35 -24.18 -46.39
C LEU A 58 -2.68 -24.52 -45.05
N ALA A 59 -2.53 -23.54 -44.15
CA ALA A 59 -1.95 -23.78 -42.83
C ALA A 59 -2.85 -24.66 -41.96
N GLU A 60 -4.17 -24.47 -42.05
CA GLU A 60 -5.15 -25.32 -41.36
C GLU A 60 -5.19 -26.73 -41.97
N LEU A 61 -5.11 -26.86 -43.30
CA LEU A 61 -5.02 -28.15 -43.99
C LEU A 61 -3.81 -28.95 -43.51
N VAL A 62 -2.62 -28.34 -43.44
CA VAL A 62 -1.40 -29.02 -42.94
C VAL A 62 -1.59 -29.48 -41.50
N ASN A 63 -2.11 -28.60 -40.63
CA ASN A 63 -2.31 -28.92 -39.22
C ASN A 63 -3.28 -30.10 -39.02
N GLN A 64 -4.37 -30.16 -39.79
CA GLN A 64 -5.32 -31.27 -39.73
C GLN A 64 -4.78 -32.59 -40.31
N LEU A 65 -3.96 -32.52 -41.36
CA LEU A 65 -3.26 -33.70 -41.89
C LEU A 65 -2.21 -34.22 -40.90
N GLU A 66 -1.44 -33.34 -40.24
CA GLU A 66 -0.48 -33.72 -39.20
C GLU A 66 -1.15 -34.31 -37.95
N LEU A 67 -2.33 -33.80 -37.55
CA LEU A 67 -3.12 -34.40 -36.46
C LEU A 67 -3.52 -35.85 -36.77
N SER A 68 -3.70 -36.18 -38.06
CA SER A 68 -4.19 -37.48 -38.52
C SER A 68 -3.07 -38.49 -38.82
N PHE A 69 -1.94 -38.02 -39.37
CA PHE A 69 -0.80 -38.85 -39.79
C PHE A 69 0.44 -38.71 -38.91
N GLY A 70 0.42 -37.81 -37.92
CA GLY A 70 1.51 -37.54 -36.98
C GLY A 70 2.22 -36.21 -37.27
N GLU A 71 2.72 -35.56 -36.23
CA GLU A 71 3.47 -34.30 -36.34
C GLU A 71 4.75 -34.51 -37.18
N GLY A 72 4.97 -33.63 -38.16
CA GLY A 72 6.05 -33.73 -39.16
C GLY A 72 5.78 -34.68 -40.32
N SER A 73 4.55 -35.18 -40.49
CA SER A 73 4.18 -36.07 -41.60
C SER A 73 4.01 -35.35 -42.94
N ILE A 74 3.73 -34.04 -42.92
CA ILE A 74 3.60 -33.19 -44.11
C ILE A 74 3.83 -31.72 -43.75
N SER A 75 4.43 -30.93 -44.65
CA SER A 75 4.72 -29.50 -44.42
C SER A 75 3.95 -28.57 -45.37
N ILE A 76 3.97 -27.26 -45.09
CA ILE A 76 3.37 -26.23 -45.96
C ILE A 76 3.96 -26.29 -47.37
N ASP A 77 5.28 -26.46 -47.51
CA ASP A 77 5.94 -26.57 -48.82
C ASP A 77 5.54 -27.85 -49.57
N ASP A 78 5.02 -28.86 -48.87
CA ASP A 78 4.57 -30.11 -49.47
C ASP A 78 3.14 -30.03 -50.03
N VAL A 79 2.34 -29.05 -49.59
CA VAL A 79 0.97 -28.80 -50.04
C VAL A 79 0.85 -27.56 -50.94
N LEU A 80 1.85 -26.68 -50.90
CA LEU A 80 1.92 -25.51 -51.78
C LEU A 80 2.13 -25.96 -53.23
N ASP A 81 1.29 -25.47 -54.14
CA ASP A 81 1.29 -25.81 -55.58
C ASP A 81 1.22 -27.33 -55.90
N ALA A 82 0.64 -28.11 -54.97
CA ALA A 82 0.54 -29.56 -55.07
C ALA A 82 -0.88 -30.03 -55.38
N THR A 83 -0.98 -31.17 -56.10
CA THR A 83 -2.27 -31.81 -56.35
C THR A 83 -2.69 -32.69 -55.18
N LEU A 84 -4.00 -32.95 -55.08
CA LEU A 84 -4.58 -33.81 -54.05
C LEU A 84 -3.89 -35.19 -53.96
N ARG A 85 -3.56 -35.78 -55.11
CA ARG A 85 -2.83 -37.06 -55.22
C ARG A 85 -1.40 -36.96 -54.70
N GLN A 86 -0.70 -35.86 -54.95
CA GLN A 86 0.69 -35.68 -54.53
C GLN A 86 0.80 -35.58 -53.01
N VAL A 87 -0.12 -34.86 -52.38
CA VAL A 87 -0.24 -34.75 -50.92
C VAL A 87 -0.52 -36.12 -50.30
N ALA A 88 -1.50 -36.87 -50.83
CA ALA A 88 -1.83 -38.20 -50.35
C ALA A 88 -0.67 -39.21 -50.49
N ALA A 89 0.11 -39.14 -51.57
CA ALA A 89 1.25 -40.03 -51.79
C ALA A 89 2.38 -39.82 -50.78
N LYS A 90 2.61 -38.58 -50.34
CA LYS A 90 3.61 -38.27 -49.30
C LYS A 90 3.21 -38.84 -47.95
N LEU A 91 1.94 -38.68 -47.56
CA LEU A 91 1.42 -39.20 -46.30
C LEU A 91 1.51 -40.73 -46.20
N CYS A 92 1.27 -41.45 -47.30
CA CYS A 92 1.42 -42.91 -47.33
C CYS A 92 2.86 -43.39 -47.08
N ALA A 93 3.89 -42.59 -47.39
CA ALA A 93 5.29 -43.00 -47.23
C ALA A 93 5.78 -42.92 -45.77
N GLY A 94 5.12 -42.14 -44.90
CA GLY A 94 5.56 -41.87 -43.52
C GLY A 94 5.08 -42.86 -42.43
N ALA A 95 3.98 -43.60 -42.67
CA ALA A 95 3.23 -44.30 -41.60
C ALA A 95 3.82 -45.65 -41.09
N ALA A 96 4.97 -46.12 -41.59
CA ALA A 96 5.45 -47.49 -41.34
C ALA A 96 6.31 -47.71 -40.07
N SER A 97 6.45 -46.74 -39.15
CA SER A 97 7.37 -46.90 -37.98
C SER A 97 6.78 -46.52 -36.61
N LYS A 98 6.70 -47.51 -35.69
CA LYS A 98 6.62 -47.46 -34.19
C LYS A 98 5.28 -47.77 -33.47
N MET A 99 5.25 -48.88 -32.69
CA MET A 99 4.34 -49.12 -31.54
C MET A 99 4.96 -50.13 -30.52
N PRO A 100 4.78 -49.94 -29.18
CA PRO A 100 4.83 -51.03 -28.17
C PRO A 100 3.56 -51.12 -27.27
N PRO A 101 3.37 -52.20 -26.46
CA PRO A 101 2.06 -52.64 -25.91
C PRO A 101 1.75 -52.23 -24.44
N PRO A 102 0.50 -52.44 -23.92
CA PRO A 102 0.02 -51.86 -22.64
C PRO A 102 0.03 -52.83 -21.42
N PRO A 103 -0.19 -52.32 -20.17
CA PRO A 103 0.16 -53.01 -18.92
C PRO A 103 -1.03 -53.59 -18.11
N SER A 104 -0.75 -54.44 -17.10
CA SER A 104 -1.71 -55.01 -16.17
C SER A 104 -1.37 -54.78 -14.68
N SER A 105 -2.34 -54.20 -13.95
CA SER A 105 -2.74 -54.28 -12.52
C SER A 105 -1.76 -54.57 -11.37
N SER A 106 -1.91 -53.71 -10.34
CA SER A 106 -2.12 -53.98 -8.89
C SER A 106 -1.00 -53.68 -7.87
N THR A 107 -1.48 -53.25 -6.69
CA THR A 107 -0.89 -53.23 -5.33
C THR A 107 0.04 -52.09 -4.88
N SER A 108 -0.57 -51.18 -4.12
CA SER A 108 -0.29 -50.73 -2.73
C SER A 108 1.13 -50.37 -2.25
N LEU A 109 1.17 -49.16 -1.64
CA LEU A 109 1.84 -48.75 -0.39
C LEU A 109 3.37 -48.88 -0.31
N THR A 110 4.09 -47.75 -0.31
CA THR A 110 4.70 -47.10 0.88
C THR A 110 5.75 -46.06 0.47
N GLU A 111 6.03 -45.18 1.42
CA GLU A 111 6.87 -43.98 1.42
C GLU A 111 8.28 -44.14 0.80
N GLU A 112 8.81 -43.08 0.19
CA GLU A 112 10.09 -42.46 0.61
C GLU A 112 10.39 -41.16 -0.18
N LYS A 113 10.85 -40.15 0.56
CA LYS A 113 11.41 -38.89 0.05
C LYS A 113 12.78 -39.14 -0.60
N LYS A 114 13.06 -38.50 -1.75
CA LYS A 114 14.33 -37.78 -1.95
C LYS A 114 14.36 -36.89 -3.21
N GLU A 115 14.80 -35.66 -2.96
CA GLU A 115 15.66 -34.78 -3.76
C GLU A 115 15.73 -34.98 -5.28
N MET A 116 15.38 -33.94 -6.04
CA MET A 116 16.22 -33.55 -7.17
C MET A 116 16.12 -32.05 -7.41
N GLY A 117 17.25 -31.36 -7.20
CA GLY A 117 17.45 -29.99 -7.64
C GLY A 117 17.90 -29.92 -9.09
N THR A 118 17.60 -28.77 -9.69
CA THR A 118 18.32 -28.04 -10.74
C THR A 118 18.12 -28.41 -12.22
N VAL A 119 18.26 -27.32 -12.99
CA VAL A 119 18.15 -27.13 -14.46
C VAL A 119 16.69 -27.10 -14.92
N VAL A 120 16.11 -25.97 -15.34
CA VAL A 120 16.46 -25.18 -16.52
C VAL A 120 16.20 -23.68 -16.29
N GLY A 121 17.15 -22.84 -16.69
CA GLY A 121 16.96 -21.41 -16.89
C GLY A 121 16.69 -21.06 -18.35
N ALA A 122 15.99 -19.94 -18.51
CA ALA A 122 15.87 -19.05 -19.68
C ALA A 122 14.93 -19.44 -20.83
N ALA A 123 13.79 -18.73 -20.91
CA ALA A 123 13.42 -17.87 -22.05
C ALA A 123 12.12 -17.08 -21.73
N PHE A 124 12.02 -15.86 -22.28
CA PHE A 124 10.91 -14.88 -22.22
C PHE A 124 10.85 -13.94 -21.00
N ALA A 125 11.76 -12.97 -20.97
CA ALA A 125 11.63 -11.73 -20.21
C ALA A 125 11.16 -10.61 -21.16
N ILE A 126 9.92 -10.17 -20.96
CA ILE A 126 9.50 -8.84 -21.34
C ILE A 126 10.00 -7.92 -20.21
N ASP A 127 11.01 -7.10 -20.48
CA ASP A 127 11.55 -6.14 -19.51
C ASP A 127 10.51 -5.04 -19.22
N ILE A 128 9.73 -5.27 -18.17
CA ILE A 128 9.22 -4.19 -17.33
C ILE A 128 10.23 -4.09 -16.19
N ASP A 129 10.84 -2.92 -16.03
CA ASP A 129 11.78 -2.68 -14.94
C ASP A 129 11.03 -2.66 -13.59
N LEU A 130 10.89 -3.84 -13.00
CA LEU A 130 10.30 -4.05 -11.68
C LEU A 130 11.29 -3.73 -10.56
N SER A 131 12.52 -3.31 -10.85
CA SER A 131 13.54 -3.02 -9.83
C SER A 131 13.28 -1.74 -9.03
N SER A 132 12.31 -0.92 -9.45
CA SER A 132 11.81 0.23 -8.69
C SER A 132 10.66 -0.10 -7.73
N LEU A 133 10.21 -1.35 -7.68
CA LEU A 133 9.15 -1.82 -6.78
C LEU A 133 9.81 -2.66 -5.68
N ASP A 134 10.13 -2.02 -4.57
CA ASP A 134 10.65 -2.69 -3.37
C ASP A 134 9.57 -3.64 -2.80
N SER A 135 9.51 -4.85 -3.36
CA SER A 135 8.46 -5.85 -3.16
C SER A 135 8.58 -6.61 -1.84
N THR A 136 9.19 -6.01 -0.81
CA THR A 136 9.37 -6.65 0.50
C THR A 136 8.65 -5.94 1.65
N ASN A 137 7.95 -4.84 1.39
CA ASN A 137 7.29 -4.05 2.43
C ASN A 137 5.77 -3.93 2.20
N GLU A 138 5.04 -5.03 2.41
CA GLU A 138 3.55 -5.01 2.47
C GLU A 138 3.02 -4.01 3.51
N ASP A 139 3.85 -3.59 4.47
CA ASP A 139 3.54 -2.64 5.55
C ASP A 139 3.28 -1.20 5.09
N TRP A 140 3.51 -0.86 3.82
CA TRP A 140 3.46 0.52 3.30
C TRP A 140 2.29 0.83 2.36
N ASN A 141 1.72 -0.18 1.71
CA ASN A 141 0.64 0.00 0.72
C ASN A 141 -0.72 0.08 1.41
N TRP A 142 -1.14 1.30 1.75
CA TRP A 142 -2.44 1.55 2.39
C TRP A 142 -3.63 1.20 1.48
N ILE A 143 -3.48 1.42 0.17
CA ILE A 143 -4.46 0.99 -0.83
C ILE A 143 -4.04 -0.37 -1.35
N ARG A 144 -4.70 -1.42 -0.85
CA ARG A 144 -4.50 -2.81 -1.28
C ARG A 144 -4.94 -2.99 -2.74
N THR A 145 -4.40 -4.00 -3.40
CA THR A 145 -4.73 -4.35 -4.79
C THR A 145 -5.40 -5.72 -4.88
N THR A 146 -6.33 -5.85 -5.81
CA THR A 146 -6.97 -7.12 -6.18
C THR A 146 -7.41 -7.06 -7.65
N HIS A 147 -8.00 -8.13 -8.14
CA HIS A 147 -8.67 -8.18 -9.44
C HIS A 147 -9.99 -8.93 -9.27
N VAL A 148 -10.85 -8.89 -10.28
CA VAL A 148 -12.18 -9.51 -10.18
C VAL A 148 -12.11 -11.02 -10.07
N GLY A 149 -11.36 -11.75 -10.90
CA GLY A 149 -11.25 -13.20 -10.70
C GLY A 149 -10.50 -13.93 -11.79
N SER A 150 -11.14 -14.11 -12.94
CA SER A 150 -10.49 -14.78 -14.07
C SER A 150 -9.22 -14.06 -14.55
N LEU A 151 -8.14 -14.83 -14.68
CA LEU A 151 -6.85 -14.39 -15.17
C LEU A 151 -6.48 -15.15 -16.45
N PRO A 152 -5.54 -14.64 -17.27
CA PRO A 152 -5.07 -15.37 -18.45
C PRO A 152 -4.54 -16.75 -18.06
N ARG A 153 -5.02 -17.78 -18.77
CA ARG A 153 -4.77 -19.19 -18.43
C ARG A 153 -3.48 -19.73 -19.04
N ASN A 154 -2.93 -19.06 -20.05
CA ASN A 154 -1.74 -19.52 -20.76
C ASN A 154 -0.48 -18.79 -20.30
N LEU A 155 0.66 -19.48 -20.38
CA LEU A 155 1.97 -18.86 -20.34
C LEU A 155 2.06 -17.76 -21.42
N PRO A 156 2.79 -16.66 -21.15
CA PRO A 156 3.12 -15.70 -22.21
C PRO A 156 3.76 -16.44 -23.38
N ASP A 157 3.29 -16.17 -24.60
CA ASP A 157 3.87 -16.68 -25.84
C ASP A 157 3.73 -18.21 -26.10
N THR A 158 2.96 -18.97 -25.31
CA THR A 158 2.67 -20.40 -25.57
C THR A 158 1.18 -20.77 -25.39
N LYS A 159 0.79 -21.99 -25.82
CA LYS A 159 -0.55 -22.58 -25.57
C LYS A 159 -0.63 -23.36 -24.26
N GLU A 160 0.46 -23.41 -23.47
CA GLU A 160 0.50 -24.20 -22.24
C GLU A 160 -0.23 -23.49 -21.09
N LEU A 161 -1.06 -24.25 -20.36
CA LEU A 161 -1.85 -23.74 -19.24
C LEU A 161 -0.97 -23.52 -18.00
N LEU A 162 -1.14 -22.38 -17.35
CA LEU A 162 -0.57 -22.09 -16.03
C LEU A 162 -1.21 -23.01 -14.98
N THR A 163 -0.37 -23.60 -14.13
CA THR A 163 -0.83 -24.30 -12.94
C THR A 163 -1.34 -23.29 -11.90
N THR A 164 -2.17 -23.73 -10.95
CA THR A 164 -2.63 -22.90 -9.82
C THR A 164 -1.45 -22.29 -9.05
N ASP A 165 -0.39 -23.06 -8.82
CA ASP A 165 0.87 -22.59 -8.21
C ASP A 165 1.51 -21.45 -9.02
N ALA A 166 1.58 -21.59 -10.34
CA ALA A 166 2.21 -20.59 -11.22
C ALA A 166 1.40 -19.29 -11.29
N ILE A 167 0.07 -19.36 -11.33
CA ILE A 167 -0.81 -18.18 -11.27
C ILE A 167 -0.67 -17.46 -9.92
N ILE A 168 -0.66 -18.19 -8.82
CA ILE A 168 -0.48 -17.60 -7.48
C ILE A 168 0.89 -16.93 -7.37
N ALA A 169 1.96 -17.61 -7.80
CA ALA A 169 3.30 -17.04 -7.80
C ALA A 169 3.38 -15.76 -8.62
N LYS A 170 2.73 -15.72 -9.81
CA LYS A 170 2.74 -14.55 -10.67
C LYS A 170 1.99 -13.36 -10.06
N GLN A 171 0.85 -13.59 -9.42
CA GLN A 171 0.12 -12.54 -8.69
C GLN A 171 0.97 -11.96 -7.54
N ILE A 172 1.66 -12.83 -6.78
CA ILE A 172 2.55 -12.42 -5.69
C ILE A 172 3.71 -11.57 -6.23
N VAL A 173 4.39 -12.05 -7.28
CA VAL A 173 5.51 -11.33 -7.92
C VAL A 173 5.07 -9.99 -8.47
N THR A 174 3.85 -9.90 -9.02
CA THR A 174 3.31 -8.64 -9.55
C THR A 174 2.92 -7.66 -8.43
N GLY A 175 2.75 -8.13 -7.18
CA GLY A 175 2.42 -7.29 -6.04
C GLY A 175 0.92 -7.17 -5.74
N ILE A 176 0.11 -8.16 -6.13
CA ILE A 176 -1.32 -8.19 -5.80
C ILE A 176 -1.51 -8.56 -4.32
N SER A 177 -2.28 -7.75 -3.58
CA SER A 177 -2.50 -7.95 -2.13
C SER A 177 -3.60 -8.96 -1.80
N CYS A 178 -4.57 -9.17 -2.69
CA CYS A 178 -5.64 -10.15 -2.53
C CYS A 178 -5.85 -10.96 -3.81
N ILE A 179 -5.61 -12.26 -3.72
CA ILE A 179 -5.39 -13.17 -4.86
C ILE A 179 -6.44 -14.31 -4.93
N ASN A 180 -6.63 -14.91 -6.11
CA ASN A 180 -7.41 -16.16 -6.29
C ASN A 180 -6.65 -17.21 -7.14
N ASP A 181 -7.35 -18.24 -7.59
CA ASP A 181 -6.87 -19.31 -8.48
C ASP A 181 -6.82 -18.94 -9.98
N GLY A 182 -7.18 -17.71 -10.32
CA GLY A 182 -7.33 -17.20 -11.68
C GLY A 182 -8.48 -17.84 -12.46
N GLU A 183 -9.37 -18.59 -11.80
CA GLU A 183 -10.41 -19.44 -12.42
C GLU A 183 -9.85 -20.41 -13.48
N SER A 184 -8.58 -20.76 -13.38
CA SER A 184 -7.83 -21.51 -14.39
C SER A 184 -8.31 -22.95 -14.56
N THR A 185 -8.90 -23.53 -13.52
CA THR A 185 -9.38 -24.91 -13.47
C THR A 185 -10.81 -25.10 -13.98
N ARG A 186 -11.50 -24.01 -14.39
CA ARG A 186 -12.95 -24.01 -14.64
C ARG A 186 -13.26 -23.50 -16.04
N GLU A 187 -14.16 -24.14 -16.79
CA GLU A 187 -14.51 -23.66 -18.14
C GLU A 187 -15.22 -22.30 -18.10
N ASN A 188 -16.26 -22.20 -17.26
CA ASN A 188 -16.87 -20.96 -16.81
C ASN A 188 -17.55 -21.19 -15.45
N TYR A 189 -17.64 -20.14 -14.64
CA TYR A 189 -18.14 -20.19 -13.26
C TYR A 189 -19.65 -20.49 -13.15
N VAL A 190 -20.43 -20.23 -14.21
CA VAL A 190 -21.88 -20.47 -14.26
C VAL A 190 -22.21 -21.95 -14.43
N SER A 191 -21.65 -22.59 -15.46
CA SER A 191 -21.89 -24.01 -15.73
C SER A 191 -21.35 -24.90 -14.62
N GLU A 192 -20.23 -24.50 -14.00
CA GLU A 192 -19.65 -25.19 -12.86
C GLU A 192 -20.60 -25.21 -11.66
N ALA A 193 -21.17 -24.06 -11.29
CA ALA A 193 -22.18 -23.97 -10.22
C ALA A 193 -23.46 -24.75 -10.57
N LEU A 194 -23.96 -24.63 -11.82
CA LEU A 194 -25.14 -25.40 -12.28
C LEU A 194 -24.91 -26.91 -12.24
N SER A 195 -23.68 -27.39 -12.50
CA SER A 195 -23.34 -28.83 -12.46
C SER A 195 -23.43 -29.46 -11.06
N ARG A 196 -23.49 -28.62 -10.01
CA ARG A 196 -23.71 -29.02 -8.62
C ARG A 196 -25.17 -28.94 -8.20
N MET A 197 -26.09 -28.71 -9.14
CA MET A 197 -27.52 -28.58 -8.86
C MET A 197 -28.34 -29.62 -9.62
N SER A 198 -29.42 -30.09 -8.98
CA SER A 198 -30.50 -30.83 -9.62
C SER A 198 -31.60 -29.88 -10.08
N GLY A 199 -32.47 -30.31 -11.00
CA GLY A 199 -33.49 -29.46 -11.63
C GLY A 199 -33.02 -28.70 -12.87
N ILE A 200 -31.74 -28.83 -13.21
CA ILE A 200 -31.12 -28.36 -14.46
C ILE A 200 -31.06 -29.52 -15.45
N GLY A 201 -31.46 -29.30 -16.71
CA GLY A 201 -31.46 -30.35 -17.73
C GLY A 201 -31.68 -29.85 -19.15
N PHE A 202 -31.76 -30.79 -20.10
CA PHE A 202 -32.09 -30.55 -21.50
C PHE A 202 -33.61 -30.30 -21.62
N GLY A 203 -34.03 -29.32 -22.44
CA GLY A 203 -35.38 -28.73 -22.41
C GLY A 203 -36.60 -29.67 -22.44
N ILE A 204 -37.77 -29.11 -22.12
CA ILE A 204 -39.03 -29.85 -21.88
C ILE A 204 -39.50 -30.65 -23.11
N GLY A 205 -39.79 -31.94 -22.90
CA GLY A 205 -40.61 -32.73 -23.83
C GLY A 205 -40.34 -34.23 -23.90
N GLY A 206 -39.31 -34.77 -23.24
CA GLY A 206 -39.06 -36.22 -23.17
C GLY A 206 -38.87 -36.94 -24.52
N LYS A 207 -38.79 -36.20 -25.63
CA LYS A 207 -38.34 -36.72 -26.92
C LYS A 207 -36.88 -36.32 -27.08
N SER A 208 -36.01 -37.31 -27.07
CA SER A 208 -34.66 -37.23 -27.62
C SER A 208 -34.79 -36.82 -29.10
N VAL A 209 -34.72 -35.53 -29.39
CA VAL A 209 -34.31 -35.10 -30.72
C VAL A 209 -32.79 -35.26 -30.75
N ALA A 210 -32.24 -35.80 -31.83
CA ALA A 210 -30.80 -35.97 -32.03
C ALA A 210 -30.04 -34.63 -32.15
N SER A 211 -30.56 -33.53 -31.59
CA SER A 211 -30.02 -32.18 -31.50
C SER A 211 -30.54 -31.55 -30.19
N GLY A 212 -29.66 -31.13 -29.28
CA GLY A 212 -29.97 -30.68 -27.90
C GLY A 212 -30.85 -29.40 -27.80
N CYS A 213 -31.19 -28.93 -26.57
CA CYS A 213 -31.68 -27.55 -26.45
C CYS A 213 -30.56 -26.65 -26.93
N LEU A 214 -30.82 -25.86 -27.95
CA LEU A 214 -29.95 -24.76 -28.34
C LEU A 214 -30.68 -23.51 -27.89
N CYS A 215 -30.72 -23.33 -26.56
CA CYS A 215 -31.39 -22.20 -25.95
C CYS A 215 -30.52 -20.96 -26.27
N GLU A 216 -31.09 -19.96 -26.97
CA GLU A 216 -30.34 -18.75 -27.35
C GLU A 216 -30.00 -17.91 -26.11
N MET A 217 -28.73 -17.58 -25.94
CA MET A 217 -28.25 -16.69 -24.89
C MET A 217 -28.66 -15.24 -25.18
N PRO A 218 -28.96 -14.43 -24.15
CA PRO A 218 -29.44 -13.07 -24.34
C PRO A 218 -28.45 -12.24 -25.16
N CYS A 219 -28.98 -11.53 -26.16
CA CYS A 219 -28.20 -10.59 -26.97
C CYS A 219 -28.00 -9.29 -26.22
N ALA A 220 -26.77 -8.77 -26.25
CA ALA A 220 -26.51 -7.41 -25.80
C ALA A 220 -27.23 -6.42 -26.73
N ALA A 221 -28.15 -5.62 -26.18
CA ALA A 221 -29.04 -4.78 -26.96
C ALA A 221 -28.31 -3.66 -27.71
N ASP A 222 -27.17 -3.23 -27.18
CA ASP A 222 -26.30 -2.23 -27.79
C ASP A 222 -25.62 -2.78 -29.07
N MET A 223 -25.37 -4.09 -29.14
CA MET A 223 -24.79 -4.78 -30.31
C MET A 223 -25.77 -4.90 -31.49
N LEU A 224 -27.09 -4.82 -31.23
CA LEU A 224 -28.11 -4.73 -32.28
C LEU A 224 -28.01 -3.40 -33.06
N ASP A 225 -27.58 -2.33 -32.39
CA ASP A 225 -27.45 -0.99 -32.97
C ASP A 225 -26.18 -0.86 -33.85
N VAL A 226 -25.23 -1.81 -33.76
CA VAL A 226 -23.94 -1.76 -34.47
C VAL A 226 -23.65 -3.03 -35.31
N PRO A 227 -24.50 -3.36 -36.30
CA PRO A 227 -24.45 -4.64 -37.03
C PRO A 227 -23.18 -4.86 -37.87
N LEU A 228 -22.42 -3.81 -38.20
CA LEU A 228 -21.11 -3.96 -38.85
C LEU A 228 -20.03 -4.32 -37.85
N TYR A 229 -20.04 -3.70 -36.67
CA TYR A 229 -19.07 -3.95 -35.61
C TYR A 229 -19.27 -5.32 -34.98
N SER A 230 -20.53 -5.76 -34.80
CA SER A 230 -20.86 -7.05 -34.21
C SER A 230 -20.36 -8.25 -35.01
N GLN A 231 -20.14 -8.11 -36.33
CA GLN A 231 -19.64 -9.19 -37.19
C GLN A 231 -18.24 -9.67 -36.83
N ARG A 232 -17.43 -8.85 -36.14
CA ARG A 232 -16.09 -9.25 -35.69
C ARG A 232 -16.12 -10.34 -34.62
N PHE A 233 -17.25 -10.49 -33.92
CA PHE A 233 -17.45 -11.55 -32.95
C PHE A 233 -17.93 -12.79 -33.70
N THR A 234 -17.00 -13.73 -33.89
CA THR A 234 -17.22 -14.92 -34.73
C THR A 234 -17.72 -16.14 -33.95
N GLY A 235 -17.64 -16.12 -32.61
CA GLY A 235 -17.92 -17.27 -31.74
C GLY A 235 -19.35 -17.34 -31.22
N GLY A 236 -19.96 -18.54 -31.32
CA GLY A 236 -21.27 -18.89 -30.73
C GLY A 236 -21.17 -19.56 -29.34
N ASN A 237 -20.00 -19.53 -28.69
CA ASN A 237 -19.72 -20.24 -27.42
C ASN A 237 -19.47 -19.30 -26.23
N GLY A 238 -20.34 -18.29 -26.06
CA GLY A 238 -20.27 -17.30 -24.98
C GLY A 238 -21.48 -17.34 -24.04
N ILE A 239 -21.42 -16.63 -22.92
CA ILE A 239 -22.54 -16.51 -21.97
C ILE A 239 -23.53 -15.40 -22.41
N ILE A 240 -23.18 -14.60 -23.42
CA ILE A 240 -24.05 -13.59 -24.06
C ILE A 240 -23.86 -13.61 -25.58
N THR A 241 -24.90 -13.23 -26.32
CA THR A 241 -24.83 -13.07 -27.78
C THR A 241 -24.30 -11.68 -28.14
N LEU A 242 -23.13 -11.63 -28.77
CA LEU A 242 -22.50 -10.37 -29.24
C LEU A 242 -22.65 -10.15 -30.75
N ASN A 243 -22.94 -11.21 -31.49
CA ASN A 243 -23.24 -11.15 -32.91
C ASN A 243 -24.65 -11.72 -33.13
N PRO A 244 -25.65 -10.88 -33.41
CA PRO A 244 -27.03 -11.34 -33.63
C PRO A 244 -27.18 -12.36 -34.77
N ARG A 245 -26.22 -12.42 -35.70
CA ARG A 245 -26.20 -13.41 -36.78
C ARG A 245 -25.56 -14.74 -36.39
N ARG A 246 -24.90 -14.81 -35.24
CA ARG A 246 -24.30 -16.02 -34.66
C ARG A 246 -24.66 -16.08 -33.17
N PRO A 247 -25.92 -16.40 -32.84
CA PRO A 247 -26.36 -16.50 -31.46
C PRO A 247 -25.46 -17.43 -30.65
N ALA A 248 -25.14 -17.03 -29.43
CA ALA A 248 -24.52 -17.94 -28.48
C ALA A 248 -25.59 -18.91 -27.96
N LEU A 249 -25.25 -20.19 -27.85
CA LEU A 249 -26.20 -21.25 -27.53
C LEU A 249 -25.79 -21.93 -26.22
N ASN A 250 -26.76 -22.26 -25.38
CA ASN A 250 -26.57 -23.02 -24.15
C ASN A 250 -27.42 -24.29 -24.17
N ASP A 251 -26.84 -25.38 -23.68
CA ASP A 251 -27.44 -26.73 -23.70
C ASP A 251 -28.18 -27.09 -22.41
N VAL A 252 -28.18 -26.19 -21.42
CA VAL A 252 -28.88 -26.36 -20.15
C VAL A 252 -30.01 -25.35 -19.93
N ALA A 253 -31.13 -25.84 -19.39
CA ALA A 253 -32.27 -25.04 -18.94
C ALA A 253 -32.75 -25.52 -17.55
N CYS A 254 -33.42 -24.65 -16.82
CA CYS A 254 -34.05 -25.00 -15.56
C CYS A 254 -35.43 -25.59 -15.82
N VAL A 255 -35.57 -26.91 -15.62
CA VAL A 255 -36.79 -27.68 -15.93
C VAL A 255 -37.58 -28.07 -14.67
N ALA A 256 -36.98 -27.93 -13.50
CA ALA A 256 -37.61 -28.09 -12.18
C ALA A 256 -36.96 -27.12 -11.17
N PRO A 257 -37.50 -26.95 -9.94
CA PRO A 257 -36.88 -26.07 -8.95
C PRO A 257 -35.42 -26.50 -8.67
N PRO A 258 -34.44 -25.58 -8.76
CA PRO A 258 -33.04 -25.93 -8.52
C PRO A 258 -32.80 -26.31 -7.06
N VAL A 259 -32.10 -27.42 -6.83
CA VAL A 259 -31.72 -27.91 -5.50
C VAL A 259 -30.25 -28.32 -5.52
N TYR A 260 -29.48 -27.88 -4.53
CA TYR A 260 -28.08 -28.25 -4.39
C TYR A 260 -27.92 -29.77 -4.26
N ALA A 261 -27.04 -30.36 -5.06
CA ALA A 261 -26.85 -31.80 -5.09
C ALA A 261 -26.28 -32.31 -3.75
N VAL A 262 -26.67 -33.53 -3.36
CA VAL A 262 -26.22 -34.16 -2.11
C VAL A 262 -24.70 -34.30 -2.04
N ASP A 263 -24.05 -34.53 -3.17
CA ASP A 263 -22.58 -34.63 -3.33
C ASP A 263 -21.91 -33.31 -3.73
N GLY A 264 -22.68 -32.22 -3.87
CA GLY A 264 -22.18 -30.94 -4.40
C GLY A 264 -21.13 -30.29 -3.51
N ALA A 265 -21.28 -30.37 -2.18
CA ALA A 265 -20.34 -29.82 -1.22
C ALA A 265 -18.98 -30.54 -1.24
N GLU A 266 -18.98 -31.87 -1.39
CA GLU A 266 -17.77 -32.67 -1.51
C GLU A 266 -17.02 -32.34 -2.81
N ARG A 267 -17.75 -32.26 -3.93
CA ARG A 267 -17.18 -31.86 -5.23
C ARG A 267 -16.57 -30.45 -5.21
N LEU A 268 -17.22 -29.50 -4.53
CA LEU A 268 -16.69 -28.14 -4.36
C LEU A 268 -15.42 -28.14 -3.49
N ALA A 269 -15.43 -28.86 -2.37
CA ALA A 269 -14.26 -28.97 -1.49
C ALA A 269 -13.05 -29.55 -2.24
N MET A 270 -13.25 -30.59 -3.06
CA MET A 270 -12.17 -31.14 -3.91
C MET A 270 -11.60 -30.12 -4.90
N THR A 271 -12.43 -29.20 -5.39
CA THR A 271 -12.00 -28.12 -6.30
C THR A 271 -11.20 -27.03 -5.56
N LEU A 272 -11.48 -26.80 -4.28
CA LEU A 272 -10.78 -25.82 -3.44
C LEU A 272 -9.40 -26.33 -2.94
N VAL A 273 -9.22 -27.65 -2.77
CA VAL A 273 -8.00 -28.25 -2.20
C VAL A 273 -6.70 -27.80 -2.90
N PRO A 274 -6.58 -27.79 -4.24
CA PRO A 274 -5.38 -27.33 -4.91
C PRO A 274 -5.04 -25.88 -4.55
N PHE A 275 -6.04 -25.00 -4.54
CA PHE A 275 -5.87 -23.59 -4.20
C PHE A 275 -5.43 -23.40 -2.74
N LEU A 276 -6.11 -24.05 -1.79
CA LEU A 276 -5.78 -23.99 -0.37
C LEU A 276 -4.37 -24.53 -0.08
N THR A 277 -3.96 -25.57 -0.80
CA THR A 277 -2.62 -26.14 -0.69
C THR A 277 -1.56 -25.18 -1.21
N ALA A 278 -1.83 -24.54 -2.36
CA ALA A 278 -0.92 -23.60 -3.00
C ALA A 278 -0.70 -22.34 -2.14
N ILE A 279 -1.77 -21.72 -1.59
CA ILE A 279 -1.64 -20.54 -0.73
C ILE A 279 -0.89 -20.86 0.57
N LYS A 280 -1.11 -22.06 1.14
CA LYS A 280 -0.37 -22.53 2.32
C LYS A 280 1.12 -22.70 2.03
N LYS A 281 1.47 -23.24 0.87
CA LYS A 281 2.87 -23.46 0.44
C LYS A 281 3.66 -22.15 0.32
N VAL A 282 3.00 -21.06 -0.07
CA VAL A 282 3.62 -19.72 -0.21
C VAL A 282 3.44 -18.84 1.04
N GLY A 283 2.93 -19.40 2.14
CA GLY A 283 2.76 -18.67 3.40
C GLY A 283 1.68 -17.60 3.42
N ARG A 284 0.70 -17.66 2.49
CA ARG A 284 -0.45 -16.74 2.45
C ARG A 284 -1.57 -17.21 3.35
N SER A 285 -2.20 -16.28 4.07
CA SER A 285 -3.36 -16.58 4.90
C SER A 285 -4.63 -16.70 4.03
N PRO A 286 -5.57 -17.61 4.32
CA PRO A 286 -6.83 -17.74 3.58
C PRO A 286 -7.61 -16.43 3.48
N GLU A 287 -7.61 -15.60 4.53
CA GLU A 287 -8.35 -14.34 4.61
C GLU A 287 -7.78 -13.25 3.69
N SER A 288 -6.55 -13.44 3.19
CA SER A 288 -5.95 -12.60 2.16
C SER A 288 -6.28 -13.05 0.74
N CYS A 289 -7.02 -14.14 0.59
CA CYS A 289 -7.34 -14.77 -0.68
C CYS A 289 -8.86 -14.78 -0.92
N PHE A 290 -9.30 -14.97 -2.17
CA PHE A 290 -10.73 -15.04 -2.49
C PHE A 290 -11.07 -16.14 -3.51
N TRP A 291 -12.36 -16.49 -3.58
CA TRP A 291 -12.92 -17.46 -4.52
C TRP A 291 -14.23 -16.95 -5.13
N SER A 292 -14.33 -16.92 -6.46
CA SER A 292 -15.50 -16.41 -7.21
C SER A 292 -16.55 -17.48 -7.50
N VAL A 293 -17.83 -17.09 -7.37
CA VAL A 293 -19.04 -17.86 -7.67
C VAL A 293 -20.15 -16.94 -8.22
N PRO A 294 -21.11 -17.44 -9.02
CA PRO A 294 -22.20 -16.61 -9.54
C PRO A 294 -23.23 -16.26 -8.45
N SER A 295 -23.90 -15.12 -8.63
CA SER A 295 -25.09 -14.78 -7.85
C SER A 295 -26.30 -15.63 -8.23
N PRO A 296 -27.34 -15.72 -7.38
CA PRO A 296 -28.61 -16.33 -7.78
C PRO A 296 -29.24 -15.67 -9.02
N GLY A 297 -29.13 -14.34 -9.13
CA GLY A 297 -29.65 -13.59 -10.28
C GLY A 297 -28.86 -13.85 -11.56
N THR A 298 -27.55 -14.05 -11.45
CA THR A 298 -26.68 -14.40 -12.58
C THR A 298 -27.03 -15.79 -13.13
N LEU A 299 -27.30 -16.77 -12.26
CA LEU A 299 -27.80 -18.06 -12.70
C LEU A 299 -29.18 -17.93 -13.37
N ALA A 300 -30.09 -17.12 -12.83
CA ALA A 300 -31.40 -16.88 -13.41
C ALA A 300 -31.36 -16.17 -14.77
N MET A 301 -30.35 -15.31 -15.00
CA MET A 301 -30.15 -14.60 -16.25
C MET A 301 -29.65 -15.53 -17.38
N PHE A 302 -28.80 -16.51 -17.03
CA PHE A 302 -28.08 -17.35 -18.00
C PHE A 302 -28.60 -18.79 -18.11
N CYS A 303 -29.50 -19.20 -17.21
CA CYS A 303 -30.21 -20.47 -17.29
C CYS A 303 -31.65 -20.21 -17.72
N GLU A 304 -32.07 -20.79 -18.85
CA GLU A 304 -33.43 -20.56 -19.36
C GLU A 304 -34.47 -21.13 -18.40
N ASN A 305 -35.45 -20.30 -18.01
CA ASN A 305 -36.51 -20.71 -17.10
C ASN A 305 -37.64 -21.45 -17.83
N GLN A 306 -37.58 -22.77 -17.84
CA GLN A 306 -38.66 -23.62 -18.38
C GLN A 306 -39.59 -24.16 -17.28
N TRP A 307 -39.24 -23.99 -16.01
CA TRP A 307 -39.97 -24.51 -14.86
C TRP A 307 -41.13 -23.61 -14.41
N SER A 308 -40.84 -22.33 -14.19
CA SER A 308 -41.73 -21.36 -13.54
C SER A 308 -42.03 -20.24 -14.52
N GLN A 309 -42.86 -20.50 -15.53
CA GLN A 309 -43.25 -19.48 -16.50
C GLN A 309 -43.86 -18.29 -15.75
N GLU A 310 -43.29 -17.09 -15.97
CA GLU A 310 -43.80 -15.77 -15.53
C GLU A 310 -43.47 -15.26 -14.10
N ASP A 311 -42.71 -15.96 -13.24
CA ASP A 311 -42.30 -15.43 -11.92
C ASP A 311 -40.76 -15.40 -11.70
N HIS A 312 -40.16 -14.22 -11.95
CA HIS A 312 -38.72 -13.98 -11.72
C HIS A 312 -38.33 -14.13 -10.25
N LYS A 313 -39.17 -13.66 -9.32
CA LYS A 313 -38.89 -13.68 -7.88
C LYS A 313 -38.85 -15.10 -7.34
N ALA A 314 -39.83 -15.93 -7.71
CA ALA A 314 -39.82 -17.34 -7.32
C ALA A 314 -38.59 -18.06 -7.88
N TYR A 315 -38.20 -17.72 -9.11
CA TYR A 315 -37.08 -18.33 -9.80
C TYR A 315 -35.73 -18.00 -9.14
N VAL A 316 -35.43 -16.72 -8.92
CA VAL A 316 -34.17 -16.30 -8.29
C VAL A 316 -34.07 -16.74 -6.82
N MET A 317 -35.19 -16.76 -6.09
CA MET A 317 -35.22 -17.26 -4.71
C MET A 317 -34.99 -18.78 -4.63
N ALA A 318 -35.31 -19.54 -5.68
CA ALA A 318 -34.98 -20.96 -5.74
C ALA A 318 -33.48 -21.18 -5.89
N PHE A 319 -32.80 -20.41 -6.75
CA PHE A 319 -31.34 -20.43 -6.82
C PHE A 319 -30.68 -19.96 -5.52
N ALA A 320 -31.23 -18.95 -4.84
CA ALA A 320 -30.70 -18.50 -3.55
C ALA A 320 -30.68 -19.61 -2.49
N ARG A 321 -31.75 -20.41 -2.41
CA ARG A 321 -31.80 -21.57 -1.51
C ARG A 321 -30.78 -22.65 -1.88
N ALA A 322 -30.54 -22.87 -3.17
CA ALA A 322 -29.54 -23.84 -3.62
C ALA A 322 -28.11 -23.36 -3.34
N LEU A 323 -27.80 -22.08 -3.61
CA LEU A 323 -26.45 -21.51 -3.47
C LEU A 323 -26.02 -21.28 -2.03
N GLN A 324 -26.94 -21.26 -1.07
CA GLN A 324 -26.60 -21.09 0.35
C GLN A 324 -25.54 -22.10 0.82
N THR A 325 -25.69 -23.39 0.46
CA THR A 325 -24.71 -24.42 0.84
C THR A 325 -23.34 -24.19 0.19
N GLU A 326 -23.30 -23.76 -1.07
CA GLU A 326 -22.06 -23.44 -1.77
C GLU A 326 -21.30 -22.30 -1.09
N TYR A 327 -22.01 -21.25 -0.69
CA TYR A 327 -21.43 -20.08 -0.03
C TYR A 327 -20.89 -20.41 1.37
N GLU A 328 -21.61 -21.22 2.14
CA GLU A 328 -21.17 -21.66 3.48
C GLU A 328 -19.91 -22.54 3.42
N VAL A 329 -19.80 -23.43 2.43
CA VAL A 329 -18.63 -24.31 2.25
C VAL A 329 -17.37 -23.49 1.95
N ILE A 330 -17.47 -22.48 1.08
CA ILE A 330 -16.34 -21.60 0.76
C ILE A 330 -15.92 -20.79 1.98
N ALA A 331 -16.89 -20.15 2.65
CA ALA A 331 -16.63 -19.34 3.85
C ALA A 331 -15.96 -20.14 4.98
N ALA A 332 -16.33 -21.41 5.15
CA ALA A 332 -15.74 -22.30 6.15
C ALA A 332 -14.24 -22.57 5.95
N THR A 333 -13.69 -22.32 4.75
CA THR A 333 -12.25 -22.45 4.48
C THR A 333 -11.42 -21.27 5.00
N GLY A 334 -12.05 -20.17 5.40
CA GLY A 334 -11.40 -18.90 5.76
C GLY A 334 -11.09 -17.99 4.56
N VAL A 335 -11.30 -18.46 3.33
CA VAL A 335 -11.16 -17.67 2.10
C VAL A 335 -12.33 -16.67 1.98
N VAL A 336 -12.06 -15.49 1.42
CA VAL A 336 -13.09 -14.50 1.12
C VAL A 336 -13.99 -15.00 -0.03
N LEU A 337 -15.29 -15.09 0.20
CA LEU A 337 -16.28 -15.43 -0.80
C LEU A 337 -16.54 -14.22 -1.71
N GLN A 338 -16.26 -14.36 -3.02
CA GLN A 338 -16.72 -13.41 -4.02
C GLN A 338 -17.98 -13.90 -4.71
N VAL A 339 -19.02 -13.07 -4.74
CA VAL A 339 -20.21 -13.31 -5.55
C VAL A 339 -20.27 -12.34 -6.74
N ASP A 340 -20.31 -12.89 -7.94
CA ASP A 340 -20.36 -12.12 -9.19
C ASP A 340 -21.80 -11.88 -9.62
N CYS A 341 -22.17 -10.61 -9.77
CA CYS A 341 -23.53 -10.12 -9.96
C CYS A 341 -23.71 -9.23 -11.22
N PRO A 342 -23.33 -9.66 -12.45
CA PRO A 342 -23.71 -8.95 -13.68
C PRO A 342 -25.23 -8.76 -13.82
N ASP A 343 -26.04 -9.61 -13.18
CA ASP A 343 -27.50 -9.50 -13.17
C ASP A 343 -28.03 -8.17 -12.61
N LEU A 344 -27.25 -7.48 -11.78
CA LEU A 344 -27.65 -6.19 -11.17
C LEU A 344 -27.43 -4.98 -12.10
N ALA A 345 -26.65 -5.15 -13.18
CA ALA A 345 -26.29 -4.06 -14.09
C ALA A 345 -26.40 -4.50 -15.56
N MET A 346 -25.53 -5.41 -16.02
CA MET A 346 -25.58 -5.99 -17.38
C MET A 346 -26.95 -6.60 -17.72
N GLY A 347 -27.66 -7.16 -16.73
CA GLY A 347 -29.01 -7.71 -16.91
C GLY A 347 -29.98 -6.76 -17.60
N HIS A 348 -29.85 -5.44 -17.37
CA HIS A 348 -30.73 -4.40 -17.93
C HIS A 348 -30.65 -4.33 -19.46
N HIS A 349 -29.47 -4.39 -20.06
CA HIS A 349 -29.30 -4.26 -21.52
C HIS A 349 -29.13 -5.61 -22.24
N THR A 350 -29.29 -6.72 -21.52
CA THR A 350 -29.23 -8.09 -22.07
C THR A 350 -30.59 -8.77 -21.91
N ARG A 351 -30.76 -9.65 -20.91
CA ARG A 351 -31.98 -10.43 -20.66
C ARG A 351 -33.23 -9.56 -20.45
N HIS A 352 -33.07 -8.39 -19.84
CA HIS A 352 -34.15 -7.48 -19.50
C HIS A 352 -34.16 -6.20 -20.36
N ALA A 353 -33.62 -6.25 -21.59
CA ALA A 353 -33.54 -5.10 -22.50
C ALA A 353 -34.88 -4.44 -22.85
N ASN A 354 -36.00 -5.14 -22.63
CA ASN A 354 -37.34 -4.62 -22.84
C ASN A 354 -37.91 -3.85 -21.62
N CYS A 355 -37.28 -3.96 -20.45
CA CYS A 355 -37.70 -3.23 -19.25
C CYS A 355 -37.27 -1.76 -19.35
N THR A 356 -38.08 -0.86 -18.78
CA THR A 356 -37.60 0.46 -18.42
C THR A 356 -36.59 0.35 -17.27
N ALA A 357 -35.79 1.40 -17.09
CA ALA A 357 -34.80 1.43 -16.03
C ALA A 357 -35.45 1.38 -14.63
N GLU A 358 -36.63 1.99 -14.45
CA GLU A 358 -37.40 1.93 -13.21
C GLU A 358 -37.90 0.51 -12.92
N GLU A 359 -38.50 -0.15 -13.92
CA GLU A 359 -38.99 -1.53 -13.80
C GLU A 359 -37.83 -2.49 -13.47
N PHE A 360 -36.70 -2.36 -14.15
CA PHE A 360 -35.52 -3.19 -13.86
C PHE A 360 -35.04 -3.00 -12.42
N LEU A 361 -34.94 -1.75 -11.93
CA LEU A 361 -34.50 -1.48 -10.57
C LEU A 361 -35.45 -2.06 -9.52
N SER A 362 -36.76 -1.86 -9.66
CA SER A 362 -37.75 -2.29 -8.66
C SER A 362 -38.09 -3.77 -8.72
N GLU A 363 -38.14 -4.37 -9.92
CA GLU A 363 -38.68 -5.72 -10.12
C GLU A 363 -37.61 -6.78 -10.31
N ILE A 364 -36.40 -6.39 -10.75
CA ILE A 364 -35.28 -7.31 -11.01
C ILE A 364 -34.15 -7.09 -10.00
N ALA A 365 -33.51 -5.92 -10.00
CA ALA A 365 -32.31 -5.67 -9.20
C ALA A 365 -32.57 -5.76 -7.68
N ALA A 366 -33.64 -5.11 -7.19
CA ALA A 366 -34.02 -5.18 -5.77
C ALA A 366 -34.37 -6.62 -5.33
N VAL A 367 -35.02 -7.39 -6.20
CA VAL A 367 -35.37 -8.79 -5.95
C VAL A 367 -34.13 -9.68 -5.91
N ASN A 368 -33.17 -9.46 -6.81
CA ASN A 368 -31.92 -10.20 -6.84
C ASN A 368 -31.04 -9.91 -5.62
N VAL A 369 -30.97 -8.65 -5.16
CA VAL A 369 -30.27 -8.29 -3.91
C VAL A 369 -30.90 -8.98 -2.70
N ALA A 370 -32.23 -9.00 -2.61
CA ALA A 370 -32.93 -9.72 -1.54
C ALA A 370 -32.64 -11.23 -1.57
N ALA A 371 -32.60 -11.83 -2.75
CA ALA A 371 -32.26 -13.24 -2.93
C ALA A 371 -30.80 -13.55 -2.56
N LEU A 372 -29.85 -12.70 -2.96
CA LEU A 372 -28.44 -12.83 -2.59
C LEU A 372 -28.24 -12.71 -1.08
N ASN A 373 -28.85 -11.72 -0.44
CA ASN A 373 -28.80 -11.57 1.02
C ASN A 373 -29.38 -12.78 1.76
N ALA A 374 -30.44 -13.40 1.22
CA ALA A 374 -31.00 -14.64 1.76
C ALA A 374 -30.02 -15.82 1.63
N ALA A 375 -29.33 -15.95 0.48
CA ALA A 375 -28.30 -16.98 0.28
C ALA A 375 -27.08 -16.80 1.20
N LEU A 376 -26.75 -15.55 1.56
CA LEU A 376 -25.61 -15.21 2.41
C LEU A 376 -25.93 -15.24 3.91
N VAL A 377 -27.13 -15.62 4.34
CA VAL A 377 -27.60 -15.45 5.74
C VAL A 377 -26.63 -15.99 6.80
N ASN A 378 -25.94 -17.10 6.52
CA ASN A 378 -25.01 -17.75 7.44
C ASN A 378 -23.51 -17.41 7.20
N VAL A 379 -23.18 -16.60 6.20
CA VAL A 379 -21.79 -16.19 5.91
C VAL A 379 -21.48 -14.87 6.63
N PRO A 380 -20.34 -14.74 7.35
CA PRO A 380 -19.94 -13.46 7.96
C PRO A 380 -19.78 -12.37 6.90
N LYS A 381 -20.32 -11.17 7.15
CA LYS A 381 -20.27 -10.04 6.19
C LYS A 381 -18.83 -9.71 5.81
N GLU A 382 -17.91 -9.80 6.76
CA GLU A 382 -16.48 -9.52 6.67
C GLU A 382 -15.76 -10.41 5.63
N GLN A 383 -16.31 -11.60 5.36
CA GLN A 383 -15.77 -12.55 4.39
C GLN A 383 -16.42 -12.46 3.01
N VAL A 384 -17.35 -11.52 2.78
CA VAL A 384 -18.08 -11.43 1.51
C VAL A 384 -17.62 -10.22 0.71
N ARG A 385 -17.33 -10.46 -0.57
CA ARG A 385 -17.14 -9.44 -1.61
C ARG A 385 -18.12 -9.67 -2.75
N VAL A 386 -18.63 -8.59 -3.35
CA VAL A 386 -19.62 -8.66 -4.44
C VAL A 386 -19.13 -7.85 -5.62
N HIS A 387 -19.09 -8.45 -6.81
CA HIS A 387 -18.70 -7.79 -8.04
C HIS A 387 -19.90 -7.47 -8.93
N ILE A 388 -19.97 -6.26 -9.46
CA ILE A 388 -21.05 -5.77 -10.31
C ILE A 388 -20.43 -5.21 -11.59
N CYS A 389 -20.92 -5.67 -12.74
CA CYS A 389 -20.42 -5.27 -14.06
C CYS A 389 -21.53 -5.12 -15.11
N TRP A 390 -21.19 -4.41 -16.19
CA TRP A 390 -22.01 -4.16 -17.36
C TRP A 390 -21.65 -5.10 -18.52
N GLY A 391 -20.91 -6.16 -18.24
CA GLY A 391 -20.53 -7.19 -19.19
C GLY A 391 -19.15 -6.96 -19.77
N ASN A 392 -18.37 -8.04 -19.82
CA ASN A 392 -16.97 -8.00 -20.22
C ASN A 392 -16.80 -8.25 -21.73
N TYR A 393 -17.27 -7.32 -22.55
CA TYR A 393 -17.12 -7.38 -24.00
C TYR A 393 -16.73 -6.01 -24.53
N ALA A 394 -15.94 -5.97 -25.60
CA ALA A 394 -15.62 -4.69 -26.24
C ALA A 394 -16.80 -4.27 -27.12
N GLY A 395 -17.85 -3.71 -26.50
CA GLY A 395 -19.06 -3.19 -27.14
C GLY A 395 -19.17 -1.66 -27.07
N PRO A 396 -20.22 -1.06 -27.66
CA PRO A 396 -20.46 0.37 -27.56
C PRO A 396 -21.01 0.83 -26.18
N HIS A 397 -21.63 -0.06 -25.39
CA HIS A 397 -22.09 0.21 -24.01
C HIS A 397 -23.03 1.43 -23.84
N HIS A 398 -23.60 1.95 -24.93
CA HIS A 398 -24.47 3.14 -24.91
C HIS A 398 -25.85 2.87 -24.30
N LYS A 399 -26.18 1.61 -24.02
CA LYS A 399 -27.42 1.17 -23.35
C LYS A 399 -27.22 0.85 -21.86
N ASP A 400 -26.01 1.04 -21.33
CA ASP A 400 -25.71 0.80 -19.92
C ASP A 400 -26.56 1.67 -18.99
N LEU A 401 -27.10 1.04 -17.94
CA LEU A 401 -27.77 1.72 -16.84
C LEU A 401 -26.72 2.46 -15.99
N GLY A 402 -26.92 3.74 -15.69
CA GLY A 402 -25.99 4.51 -14.84
C GLY A 402 -25.87 3.91 -13.43
N ALA A 403 -24.65 3.83 -12.90
CA ALA A 403 -24.44 3.18 -11.60
C ALA A 403 -25.04 4.01 -10.44
N ASP A 404 -25.20 5.33 -10.62
CA ASP A 404 -25.90 6.22 -9.70
C ASP A 404 -27.31 5.76 -9.31
N ARG A 405 -27.99 5.07 -10.24
CA ARG A 405 -29.32 4.49 -10.03
C ARG A 405 -29.30 3.16 -9.29
N ILE A 406 -28.19 2.42 -9.37
CA ILE A 406 -28.02 1.09 -8.78
C ILE A 406 -27.47 1.20 -7.34
N TRP A 407 -26.67 2.24 -7.02
CA TRP A 407 -26.04 2.43 -5.71
C TRP A 407 -26.97 2.26 -4.50
N PRO A 408 -28.18 2.85 -4.48
CA PRO A 408 -29.08 2.71 -3.33
C PRO A 408 -29.49 1.25 -3.06
N ILE A 409 -29.57 0.42 -4.09
CA ILE A 409 -29.99 -0.99 -3.97
C ILE A 409 -28.82 -1.85 -3.48
N ILE A 410 -27.61 -1.58 -3.96
CA ILE A 410 -26.46 -2.43 -3.63
C ILE A 410 -25.81 -2.09 -2.29
N GLY A 411 -26.10 -0.91 -1.74
CA GLY A 411 -25.73 -0.54 -0.36
C GLY A 411 -26.24 -1.55 0.67
N ASP A 412 -27.40 -2.17 0.39
CA ASP A 412 -28.06 -3.17 1.22
C ASP A 412 -27.44 -4.57 1.12
N LEU A 413 -26.43 -4.79 0.25
CA LEU A 413 -25.75 -6.08 0.17
C LEU A 413 -25.07 -6.43 1.50
N LYS A 414 -25.24 -7.68 1.94
CA LYS A 414 -24.53 -8.29 3.06
C LYS A 414 -23.07 -8.63 2.66
N ALA A 415 -22.32 -7.60 2.29
CA ALA A 415 -20.94 -7.70 1.84
C ALA A 415 -20.06 -6.64 2.46
N LYS A 416 -18.80 -6.99 2.72
CA LYS A 416 -17.75 -6.08 3.16
C LYS A 416 -17.15 -5.33 1.99
N PHE A 417 -16.92 -5.99 0.85
CA PHE A 417 -16.27 -5.39 -0.31
C PHE A 417 -17.23 -5.31 -1.50
N ILE A 418 -17.32 -4.15 -2.14
CA ILE A 418 -18.17 -3.91 -3.31
C ILE A 418 -17.29 -3.53 -4.50
N LEU A 419 -17.19 -4.40 -5.50
CA LEU A 419 -16.37 -4.20 -6.71
C LEU A 419 -17.23 -3.67 -7.86
N ILE A 420 -16.76 -2.61 -8.50
CA ILE A 420 -17.51 -1.84 -9.49
C ILE A 420 -16.62 -1.43 -10.66
N GLU A 421 -17.21 -1.07 -11.81
CA GLU A 421 -16.45 -0.51 -12.93
C GLU A 421 -16.23 1.00 -12.77
N ALA A 422 -15.01 1.47 -13.06
CA ALA A 422 -14.70 2.91 -13.08
C ALA A 422 -13.54 3.28 -14.04
N ALA A 423 -13.03 2.34 -14.84
CA ALA A 423 -11.92 2.60 -15.74
C ALA A 423 -12.38 2.91 -17.16
N ASN A 424 -13.30 2.10 -17.68
CA ASN A 424 -13.77 2.20 -19.05
C ASN A 424 -14.43 3.57 -19.33
N PRO A 425 -14.36 4.08 -20.57
CA PRO A 425 -14.85 5.42 -20.91
C PRO A 425 -16.35 5.66 -20.62
N ARG A 426 -17.15 4.58 -20.51
CA ARG A 426 -18.56 4.69 -20.17
C ARG A 426 -18.76 4.98 -18.68
N HIS A 427 -18.02 4.28 -17.82
CA HIS A 427 -18.16 4.32 -16.37
C HIS A 427 -17.12 5.18 -15.64
N VAL A 428 -16.18 5.81 -16.35
CA VAL A 428 -15.16 6.69 -15.74
C VAL A 428 -15.73 7.85 -14.90
N HIS A 429 -16.95 8.28 -15.20
CA HIS A 429 -17.64 9.37 -14.50
C HIS A 429 -18.31 8.94 -13.17
N GLU A 430 -18.40 7.64 -12.90
CA GLU A 430 -19.16 7.07 -11.77
C GLU A 430 -18.59 7.46 -10.39
N VAL A 431 -17.33 7.87 -10.33
CA VAL A 431 -16.73 8.45 -9.11
C VAL A 431 -17.53 9.63 -8.55
N SER A 432 -18.15 10.45 -9.41
CA SER A 432 -19.01 11.54 -8.95
C SER A 432 -20.38 11.08 -8.47
N ALA A 433 -20.89 9.97 -9.01
CA ALA A 433 -22.09 9.32 -8.48
C ALA A 433 -21.83 8.71 -7.11
N PHE A 434 -20.67 8.07 -6.94
CA PHE A 434 -20.23 7.52 -5.67
C PHE A 434 -20.11 8.59 -4.58
N GLU A 435 -19.48 9.75 -4.88
CA GLU A 435 -19.40 10.91 -3.97
C GLU A 435 -20.80 11.31 -3.44
N ARG A 436 -21.80 11.38 -4.33
CA ARG A 436 -23.19 11.70 -3.96
C ARG A 436 -23.84 10.60 -3.11
N ALA A 437 -23.61 9.34 -3.46
CA ALA A 437 -24.17 8.19 -2.75
C ALA A 437 -23.64 8.09 -1.31
N VAL A 438 -22.34 8.31 -1.11
CA VAL A 438 -21.75 8.38 0.24
C VAL A 438 -22.33 9.54 1.05
N ALA A 439 -22.50 10.71 0.44
CA ALA A 439 -23.10 11.88 1.11
C ALA A 439 -24.55 11.62 1.57
N ARG A 440 -25.34 10.84 0.80
CA ARG A 440 -26.69 10.40 1.17
C ARG A 440 -26.70 9.30 2.24
N GLY A 441 -25.58 8.61 2.44
CA GLY A 441 -25.46 7.49 3.35
C GLY A 441 -25.87 6.15 2.75
N ASP A 442 -25.84 6.02 1.42
CA ASP A 442 -26.23 4.81 0.70
C ASP A 442 -25.27 3.63 0.98
N PHE A 443 -24.04 3.90 1.42
CA PHE A 443 -23.05 2.88 1.80
C PHE A 443 -22.79 2.84 3.31
N ASN A 444 -22.69 1.64 3.86
CA ASN A 444 -22.40 1.42 5.27
C ASN A 444 -20.94 1.81 5.61
N ALA A 445 -20.72 2.31 6.83
CA ALA A 445 -19.40 2.79 7.27
C ALA A 445 -18.32 1.70 7.29
N ASP A 446 -18.73 0.44 7.46
CA ASP A 446 -17.85 -0.72 7.45
C ASP A 446 -17.59 -1.26 6.04
N GLN A 447 -18.31 -0.83 4.99
CA GLN A 447 -18.06 -1.30 3.62
C GLN A 447 -16.77 -0.68 3.03
N VAL A 448 -16.09 -1.49 2.22
CA VAL A 448 -14.89 -1.18 1.43
C VAL A 448 -15.29 -1.18 -0.04
N ILE A 449 -14.96 -0.11 -0.76
CA ILE A 449 -15.27 0.02 -2.18
C ILE A 449 -14.03 -0.34 -2.99
N VAL A 450 -14.24 -1.13 -4.03
CA VAL A 450 -13.17 -1.64 -4.88
C VAL A 450 -13.41 -1.12 -6.31
N PRO A 451 -13.05 0.14 -6.62
CA PRO A 451 -13.21 0.65 -7.96
C PRO A 451 -12.31 -0.09 -8.94
N GLY A 452 -12.89 -0.52 -10.05
CA GLY A 452 -12.22 -0.97 -11.24
C GLY A 452 -11.48 0.21 -11.87
N VAL A 453 -10.16 0.15 -11.88
CA VAL A 453 -9.32 1.23 -12.44
C VAL A 453 -8.52 0.75 -13.65
N ILE A 454 -8.81 -0.46 -14.12
CA ILE A 454 -8.29 -1.10 -15.33
C ILE A 454 -9.45 -1.55 -16.20
N ASP A 455 -9.46 -1.11 -17.46
CA ASP A 455 -10.39 -1.58 -18.49
C ASP A 455 -9.87 -2.92 -19.03
N THR A 456 -10.62 -3.99 -18.82
CA THR A 456 -10.25 -5.35 -19.23
C THR A 456 -10.57 -5.68 -20.68
N THR A 457 -11.27 -4.78 -21.38
CA THR A 457 -11.72 -4.99 -22.77
C THR A 457 -10.88 -4.24 -23.79
N ALA A 458 -10.11 -3.24 -23.35
CA ALA A 458 -9.24 -2.44 -24.21
C ALA A 458 -7.77 -2.84 -24.11
N ALA A 459 -7.08 -2.96 -25.24
CA ALA A 459 -5.66 -3.32 -25.27
C ALA A 459 -4.70 -2.25 -24.68
N ARG A 460 -5.16 -0.99 -24.56
CA ARG A 460 -4.34 0.11 -24.03
C ARG A 460 -4.10 -0.08 -22.54
N VAL A 461 -2.84 -0.08 -22.12
CA VAL A 461 -2.46 -0.10 -20.71
C VAL A 461 -2.72 1.28 -20.09
N GLU A 462 -3.39 1.31 -18.95
CA GLU A 462 -3.71 2.53 -18.22
C GLU A 462 -2.46 3.18 -17.65
N HIS A 463 -2.44 4.51 -17.62
CA HIS A 463 -1.34 5.25 -17.01
C HIS A 463 -1.48 5.23 -15.47
N PRO A 464 -0.41 4.89 -14.72
CA PRO A 464 -0.41 4.84 -13.24
C PRO A 464 -0.92 6.12 -12.58
N GLN A 465 -0.55 7.30 -13.09
CA GLN A 465 -1.07 8.60 -12.61
C GLN A 465 -2.60 8.71 -12.68
N ALA A 466 -3.21 8.27 -13.79
CA ALA A 466 -4.66 8.33 -13.95
C ALA A 466 -5.38 7.36 -13.01
N ILE A 467 -4.78 6.19 -12.77
CA ILE A 467 -5.24 5.24 -11.74
C ILE A 467 -5.18 5.91 -10.37
N ALA A 468 -4.08 6.56 -10.04
CA ALA A 468 -3.86 7.16 -8.73
C ALA A 468 -4.85 8.30 -8.42
N GLU A 469 -5.05 9.22 -9.38
CA GLU A 469 -6.02 10.32 -9.25
C GLU A 469 -7.44 9.80 -9.02
N ARG A 470 -7.82 8.74 -9.74
CA ARG A 470 -9.13 8.12 -9.58
C ARG A 470 -9.29 7.51 -8.19
N LEU A 471 -8.32 6.72 -7.74
CA LEU A 471 -8.33 6.11 -6.40
C LEU A 471 -8.44 7.16 -5.30
N LEU A 472 -7.68 8.26 -5.37
CA LEU A 472 -7.71 9.33 -4.37
C LEU A 472 -9.07 10.02 -4.26
N ARG A 473 -9.82 10.11 -5.36
CA ARG A 473 -11.19 10.64 -5.32
C ARG A 473 -12.13 9.70 -4.56
N PHE A 474 -12.05 8.40 -4.80
CA PHE A 474 -12.79 7.42 -4.01
C PHE A 474 -12.38 7.45 -2.53
N VAL A 475 -11.09 7.61 -2.23
CA VAL A 475 -10.58 7.73 -0.85
C VAL A 475 -11.17 8.97 -0.15
N ARG A 476 -11.21 10.12 -0.84
CA ARG A 476 -11.80 11.35 -0.31
C ARG A 476 -13.29 11.17 0.02
N ALA A 477 -14.05 10.54 -0.88
CA ALA A 477 -15.46 10.27 -0.66
C ALA A 477 -15.69 9.26 0.48
N ALA A 478 -14.90 8.18 0.52
CA ALA A 478 -15.00 7.14 1.55
C ALA A 478 -14.44 7.57 2.93
N GLY A 479 -13.70 8.67 3.01
CA GLY A 479 -13.15 9.24 4.25
C GLY A 479 -11.84 8.59 4.73
N HIS A 480 -11.46 7.41 4.24
CA HIS A 480 -10.19 6.77 4.60
C HIS A 480 -9.72 5.77 3.53
N PRO A 481 -8.41 5.67 3.24
CA PRO A 481 -7.88 4.74 2.23
C PRO A 481 -8.06 3.26 2.58
N SER A 482 -8.19 2.88 3.85
CA SER A 482 -8.56 1.50 4.21
C SER A 482 -9.98 1.11 3.79
N ARG A 483 -10.80 2.07 3.37
CA ARG A 483 -12.14 1.85 2.79
C ARG A 483 -12.12 1.78 1.26
N VAL A 484 -10.94 1.79 0.64
CA VAL A 484 -10.76 1.69 -0.81
C VAL A 484 -9.71 0.63 -1.13
N MET A 485 -10.00 -0.23 -2.10
CA MET A 485 -9.05 -1.20 -2.65
C MET A 485 -9.01 -1.06 -4.17
N ALA A 486 -7.84 -1.11 -4.80
CA ALA A 486 -7.76 -0.99 -6.26
C ALA A 486 -8.12 -2.33 -6.93
N GLY A 487 -9.04 -2.30 -7.89
CA GLY A 487 -9.51 -3.48 -8.64
C GLY A 487 -9.46 -3.31 -10.16
N THR A 488 -9.88 -4.35 -10.88
CA THR A 488 -10.12 -4.32 -12.33
C THR A 488 -11.62 -4.11 -12.60
N ASP A 489 -11.99 -3.57 -13.76
CA ASP A 489 -13.41 -3.41 -14.13
C ASP A 489 -14.13 -4.76 -14.21
N CYS A 490 -13.48 -5.79 -14.78
CA CYS A 490 -13.98 -7.16 -14.77
C CYS A 490 -12.80 -8.17 -14.74
N GLY A 491 -13.05 -9.44 -15.07
CA GLY A 491 -12.00 -10.46 -15.25
C GLY A 491 -11.33 -10.37 -16.63
N PHE A 492 -10.12 -10.92 -16.79
CA PHE A 492 -9.39 -10.91 -18.06
C PHE A 492 -9.75 -12.10 -18.98
N ALA A 493 -10.40 -13.14 -18.44
CA ALA A 493 -10.72 -14.36 -19.18
C ALA A 493 -12.03 -15.00 -18.67
N SER A 494 -13.14 -14.27 -18.79
CA SER A 494 -14.46 -14.65 -18.22
C SER A 494 -14.96 -16.04 -18.65
N THR A 495 -14.48 -16.58 -19.77
CA THR A 495 -14.62 -17.99 -20.12
C THR A 495 -13.31 -18.53 -20.70
N ALA A 496 -13.14 -19.85 -20.71
CA ALA A 496 -12.01 -20.52 -21.36
C ALA A 496 -11.81 -20.15 -22.84
N LYS A 497 -12.86 -19.66 -23.49
CA LYS A 497 -12.95 -19.42 -24.93
C LYS A 497 -13.03 -17.94 -25.30
N SER A 498 -13.13 -17.03 -24.32
CA SER A 498 -13.33 -15.59 -24.53
C SER A 498 -12.27 -14.79 -23.79
N VAL A 499 -11.28 -14.29 -24.54
CA VAL A 499 -10.18 -13.46 -24.05
C VAL A 499 -10.16 -12.17 -24.85
N ALA A 500 -10.46 -11.04 -24.20
CA ALA A 500 -10.52 -9.73 -24.87
C ALA A 500 -9.12 -9.13 -25.13
N VAL A 501 -8.16 -9.43 -24.25
CA VAL A 501 -6.77 -8.98 -24.35
C VAL A 501 -5.82 -10.14 -24.06
N THR A 502 -4.68 -10.18 -24.75
CA THR A 502 -3.69 -11.25 -24.62
C THR A 502 -3.04 -11.30 -23.23
N SER A 503 -2.46 -12.47 -22.87
CA SER A 503 -1.87 -12.70 -21.54
C SER A 503 -0.81 -11.66 -21.17
N ASP A 504 0.09 -11.35 -22.10
CA ASP A 504 1.12 -10.32 -21.94
C ASP A 504 0.53 -8.93 -21.64
N ILE A 505 -0.55 -8.52 -22.32
CA ILE A 505 -1.22 -7.24 -22.08
C ILE A 505 -1.94 -7.23 -20.73
N ALA A 506 -2.65 -8.30 -20.39
CA ALA A 506 -3.35 -8.41 -19.11
C ALA A 506 -2.38 -8.26 -17.92
N TRP A 507 -1.21 -8.91 -17.97
CA TRP A 507 -0.21 -8.78 -16.92
C TRP A 507 0.44 -7.38 -16.88
N ARG A 508 0.63 -6.71 -18.02
CA ARG A 508 1.06 -5.30 -18.06
C ARG A 508 0.05 -4.37 -17.39
N LYS A 509 -1.25 -4.62 -17.58
CA LYS A 509 -2.32 -3.85 -16.94
C LYS A 509 -2.38 -4.08 -15.43
N ILE A 510 -2.20 -5.32 -14.98
CA ILE A 510 -2.11 -5.64 -13.54
C ILE A 510 -0.88 -4.97 -12.93
N ALA A 511 0.25 -4.92 -13.63
CA ALA A 511 1.42 -4.17 -13.17
C ALA A 511 1.10 -2.67 -13.04
N ALA A 512 0.43 -2.06 -14.02
CA ALA A 512 0.00 -0.67 -13.96
C ALA A 512 -1.01 -0.39 -12.82
N LEU A 513 -1.91 -1.33 -12.52
CA LEU A 513 -2.80 -1.27 -11.35
C LEU A 513 -2.02 -1.17 -10.05
N VAL A 514 -1.01 -2.04 -9.89
CA VAL A 514 -0.16 -2.07 -8.70
C VAL A 514 0.64 -0.76 -8.60
N GLU A 515 1.28 -0.33 -9.69
CA GLU A 515 2.02 0.92 -9.75
C GLU A 515 1.12 2.13 -9.42
N GLY A 516 -0.09 2.19 -9.99
CA GLY A 516 -1.05 3.25 -9.75
C GLY A 516 -1.60 3.27 -8.32
N ALA A 517 -1.84 2.11 -7.71
CA ALA A 517 -2.28 2.01 -6.31
C ALA A 517 -1.18 2.40 -5.32
N GLN A 518 0.07 2.04 -5.63
CA GLN A 518 1.24 2.48 -4.88
C GLN A 518 1.44 3.99 -5.03
N LEU A 519 1.28 4.53 -6.24
CA LEU A 519 1.30 5.96 -6.49
C LEU A 519 0.15 6.69 -5.77
N ALA A 520 -1.05 6.12 -5.72
CA ALA A 520 -2.17 6.68 -4.96
C ALA A 520 -1.86 6.70 -3.46
N THR A 521 -1.31 5.60 -2.94
CA THR A 521 -0.85 5.53 -1.55
C THR A 521 0.21 6.60 -1.31
N LYS A 522 1.23 6.64 -2.17
CA LYS A 522 2.29 7.66 -2.15
C LYS A 522 1.70 9.08 -2.20
N LEU A 523 0.76 9.40 -3.07
CA LEU A 523 0.14 10.72 -3.20
C LEU A 523 -0.85 11.06 -2.07
N TYR A 524 -1.49 10.07 -1.44
CA TYR A 524 -2.28 10.24 -0.22
C TYR A 524 -1.34 10.52 0.96
N LEU A 525 -0.24 9.77 1.02
CA LEU A 525 0.79 9.86 2.04
C LEU A 525 1.84 10.93 1.75
N GLU A 526 1.83 11.60 0.60
CA GLU A 526 2.56 12.83 0.23
C GLU A 526 1.61 14.01 0.20
N CYS A 527 0.34 13.65 0.14
CA CYS A 527 -0.79 14.40 0.58
C CYS A 527 -0.83 15.75 -0.18
N GLN A 528 -0.78 15.55 -1.49
CA GLN A 528 -1.33 16.47 -2.48
C GLN A 528 -2.88 16.43 -2.47
N ALA A 529 -3.51 15.61 -1.61
CA ALA A 529 -4.63 15.98 -0.75
C ALA A 529 -4.05 16.21 0.65
N PRO A 530 -4.27 17.27 1.43
CA PRO A 530 -3.24 17.97 2.23
C PRO A 530 -2.48 17.21 3.36
N VAL A 531 -1.14 17.04 3.15
CA VAL A 531 0.05 16.79 4.05
C VAL A 531 0.63 15.34 4.39
N PRO A 532 1.89 14.95 4.01
CA PRO A 532 2.40 13.57 4.01
C PRO A 532 2.41 12.75 5.33
N VAL A 533 2.29 11.42 5.23
CA VAL A 533 2.78 10.38 6.16
C VAL A 533 3.29 9.21 5.28
N HIS A 534 4.48 9.27 4.67
CA HIS A 534 4.99 8.19 3.79
C HIS A 534 4.97 6.80 4.47
N GLN A 535 5.32 6.83 5.75
CA GLN A 535 5.37 5.83 6.81
C GLN A 535 4.23 5.66 7.82
N PRO A 536 3.52 4.52 7.98
CA PRO A 536 2.82 4.32 9.25
C PRO A 536 3.81 4.18 10.42
N LYS A 537 5.01 3.62 10.18
CA LYS A 537 6.05 3.41 11.20
C LYS A 537 7.22 4.36 10.95
N PHE A 538 7.79 4.94 12.00
CA PHE A 538 9.12 5.53 11.93
C PHE A 538 10.18 4.45 11.98
N ASN A 539 11.22 4.60 11.17
CA ASN A 539 12.38 3.74 11.28
C ASN A 539 12.97 3.86 12.68
N PRO A 540 13.54 2.76 13.19
CA PRO A 540 14.32 2.83 14.40
C PRO A 540 15.43 3.87 14.30
N THR A 541 15.57 4.70 15.32
CA THR A 541 16.76 5.56 15.47
C THR A 541 18.00 4.68 15.41
N VAL A 542 19.04 5.10 14.67
CA VAL A 542 20.30 4.36 14.64
C VAL A 542 20.89 4.23 16.05
N PHE A 543 21.52 3.09 16.34
CA PHE A 543 22.18 2.82 17.61
C PHE A 543 23.70 2.65 17.42
N ARG A 544 24.45 2.88 18.49
CA ARG A 544 25.89 2.57 18.59
C ARG A 544 26.05 1.21 19.25
N CYS A 545 27.08 0.47 18.85
CA CYS A 545 27.41 -0.81 19.43
C CYS A 545 28.82 -0.79 20.05
N ALA A 546 29.01 -1.48 21.16
CA ALA A 546 30.30 -1.75 21.77
C ALA A 546 30.43 -3.25 22.03
N VAL A 547 31.31 -3.92 21.29
CA VAL A 547 31.64 -5.34 21.51
C VAL A 547 32.79 -5.40 22.51
N VAL A 548 32.56 -6.07 23.63
CA VAL A 548 33.48 -6.14 24.77
C VAL A 548 33.88 -7.60 25.01
N THR A 549 35.18 -7.85 25.03
CA THR A 549 35.78 -9.13 25.42
C THR A 549 37.03 -8.89 26.27
N THR A 550 37.64 -9.95 26.80
CA THR A 550 38.88 -9.83 27.58
C THR A 550 39.95 -10.79 27.12
N LYS A 551 41.23 -10.44 27.34
CA LYS A 551 42.40 -11.27 27.06
C LYS A 551 42.47 -12.57 27.86
N ARG A 552 41.55 -12.78 28.80
CA ARG A 552 41.39 -14.04 29.54
C ARG A 552 40.57 -15.08 28.78
N GLU A 553 39.86 -14.67 27.72
CA GLU A 553 39.10 -15.57 26.86
C GLU A 553 40.02 -16.41 25.96
N THR A 554 39.44 -17.48 25.39
CA THR A 554 40.16 -18.33 24.44
C THR A 554 40.44 -17.58 23.13
N PRO A 555 41.49 -17.97 22.36
CA PRO A 555 41.75 -17.38 21.05
C PRO A 555 40.55 -17.44 20.09
N ASP A 556 39.75 -18.51 20.14
CA ASP A 556 38.58 -18.68 19.29
C ASP A 556 37.46 -17.71 19.67
N THR A 557 37.24 -17.48 20.98
CA THR A 557 36.29 -16.48 21.49
C THR A 557 36.72 -15.06 21.10
N LEU A 558 38.02 -14.74 21.18
CA LEU A 558 38.56 -13.46 20.75
C LEU A 558 38.35 -13.23 19.24
N ALA A 559 38.62 -14.26 18.43
CA ALA A 559 38.39 -14.22 16.99
C ALA A 559 36.90 -14.04 16.66
N TYR A 560 36.02 -14.77 17.35
CA TYR A 560 34.57 -14.64 17.23
C TYR A 560 34.11 -13.21 17.54
N ALA A 561 34.59 -12.61 18.63
CA ALA A 561 34.24 -11.25 19.03
C ALA A 561 34.65 -10.22 17.96
N GLY A 562 35.83 -10.39 17.35
CA GLY A 562 36.29 -9.55 16.23
C GLY A 562 35.40 -9.67 15.00
N VAL A 563 35.01 -10.89 14.62
CA VAL A 563 34.08 -11.12 13.49
C VAL A 563 32.70 -10.54 13.78
N LEU A 564 32.18 -10.72 15.00
CA LEU A 564 30.89 -10.17 15.42
C LEU A 564 30.89 -8.64 15.35
N ALA A 565 31.95 -7.98 15.85
CA ALA A 565 32.11 -6.53 15.73
C ALA A 565 32.09 -6.08 14.26
N GLN A 566 32.75 -6.81 13.36
CA GLN A 566 32.70 -6.54 11.92
C GLN A 566 31.28 -6.68 11.34
N LYS A 567 30.52 -7.72 11.73
CA LYS A 567 29.13 -7.93 11.25
C LYS A 567 28.16 -6.88 11.79
N LEU A 568 28.38 -6.38 13.00
CA LEU A 568 27.61 -5.28 13.60
C LEU A 568 27.93 -3.93 12.96
N GLY A 569 29.15 -3.73 12.44
CA GLY A 569 29.54 -2.52 11.70
C GLY A 569 28.71 -2.25 10.44
N GLY A 570 27.97 -3.25 9.92
CA GLY A 570 27.00 -3.06 8.83
C GLY A 570 25.56 -2.82 9.27
N ARG A 571 25.29 -2.74 10.58
CA ARG A 571 23.94 -2.69 11.17
C ARG A 571 23.76 -1.59 12.22
N ALA A 572 24.81 -1.27 12.97
CA ALA A 572 24.89 -0.13 13.88
C ALA A 572 25.57 1.07 13.19
N ALA A 573 25.28 2.31 13.63
CA ALA A 573 25.93 3.51 13.08
C ALA A 573 27.44 3.52 13.35
N PHE A 574 27.84 2.99 14.49
CA PHE A 574 29.25 2.83 14.87
C PHE A 574 29.39 1.59 15.74
N THR A 575 30.48 0.84 15.55
CA THR A 575 30.81 -0.32 16.38
C THR A 575 32.22 -0.17 16.94
N ASP A 576 32.32 -0.06 18.26
CA ASP A 576 33.60 -0.16 18.98
C ASP A 576 33.91 -1.61 19.30
N PHE A 577 35.20 -1.96 19.26
CA PHE A 577 35.69 -3.26 19.71
C PHE A 577 36.72 -3.06 20.82
N PHE A 578 36.45 -3.64 22.00
CA PHE A 578 37.31 -3.53 23.17
C PHE A 578 37.81 -4.91 23.61
N GLU A 579 39.13 -5.10 23.49
CA GLU A 579 39.85 -6.26 24.04
C GLU A 579 40.54 -5.86 25.35
N LEU A 580 39.82 -6.01 26.47
CA LEU A 580 40.26 -5.56 27.79
C LEU A 580 41.20 -6.56 28.46
N SER A 581 42.00 -6.12 29.45
CA SER A 581 42.87 -7.05 30.20
C SER A 581 42.07 -8.01 31.09
N ASP A 582 40.98 -7.56 31.69
CA ASP A 582 40.01 -8.33 32.49
C ASP A 582 38.70 -7.56 32.69
N ALA A 583 37.79 -8.09 33.51
CA ALA A 583 36.50 -7.49 33.83
C ALA A 583 36.51 -6.54 35.04
N THR A 584 37.69 -6.18 35.58
CA THR A 584 37.75 -5.25 36.72
C THR A 584 37.34 -3.83 36.29
N THR A 585 36.87 -3.04 37.25
CA THR A 585 36.51 -1.63 37.03
C THR A 585 37.67 -0.83 36.41
N GLY A 586 38.91 -1.09 36.86
CA GLY A 586 40.11 -0.42 36.34
C GLY A 586 40.36 -0.70 34.85
N ALA A 587 40.21 -1.95 34.42
CA ALA A 587 40.33 -2.32 33.01
C ALA A 587 39.19 -1.75 32.15
N CYS A 588 37.96 -1.81 32.66
CA CYS A 588 36.76 -1.30 31.99
C CYS A 588 36.72 0.23 31.86
N GLN A 589 37.55 0.96 32.62
CA GLN A 589 37.63 2.41 32.57
C GLN A 589 37.99 2.93 31.17
N THR A 590 38.77 2.15 30.39
CA THR A 590 39.13 2.49 29.01
C THR A 590 37.90 2.50 28.10
N ALA A 591 37.07 1.45 28.15
CA ALA A 591 35.83 1.36 27.39
C ALA A 591 34.82 2.43 27.84
N PHE A 592 34.69 2.65 29.16
CA PHE A 592 33.87 3.74 29.69
C PHE A 592 34.33 5.10 29.15
N ALA A 593 35.62 5.42 29.19
CA ALA A 593 36.13 6.72 28.73
C ALA A 593 35.86 6.98 27.25
N ALA A 594 35.89 5.93 26.41
CA ALA A 594 35.53 6.01 25.00
C ALA A 594 34.02 6.18 24.75
N LEU A 595 33.19 5.54 25.58
CA LEU A 595 31.74 5.52 25.41
C LEU A 595 30.99 6.61 26.18
N ARG A 596 31.61 7.26 27.18
CA ARG A 596 30.93 8.19 28.09
C ARG A 596 30.28 9.37 27.38
N TRP A 597 30.73 9.73 26.18
CA TRP A 597 30.18 10.84 25.40
C TRP A 597 29.19 10.40 24.31
N ALA A 598 28.86 9.10 24.22
CA ALA A 598 27.79 8.58 23.38
C ALA A 598 26.41 8.90 24.00
N VAL A 599 26.02 10.17 23.96
CA VAL A 599 24.76 10.66 24.54
C VAL A 599 23.63 10.72 23.50
N ASP A 600 23.99 10.95 22.24
CA ASP A 600 23.05 11.21 21.16
C ASP A 600 22.46 9.94 20.51
N SER A 601 22.92 8.74 20.90
CA SER A 601 22.43 7.48 20.36
C SER A 601 22.25 6.41 21.45
N PRO A 602 21.23 5.55 21.35
CA PRO A 602 21.12 4.33 22.15
C PRO A 602 22.37 3.46 22.00
N LEU A 603 22.77 2.75 23.06
CA LEU A 603 24.00 1.96 23.09
C LEU A 603 23.70 0.47 23.32
N ALA A 604 24.09 -0.38 22.37
CA ALA A 604 24.17 -1.82 22.58
C ALA A 604 25.56 -2.19 23.11
N VAL A 605 25.64 -2.80 24.30
CA VAL A 605 26.90 -3.34 24.85
C VAL A 605 26.85 -4.86 24.74
N VAL A 606 27.70 -5.43 23.90
CA VAL A 606 27.70 -6.86 23.57
C VAL A 606 28.89 -7.54 24.25
N GLY A 607 28.63 -8.33 25.28
CA GLY A 607 29.66 -9.12 25.97
C GLY A 607 29.90 -10.47 25.27
N VAL A 608 31.16 -10.76 24.95
CA VAL A 608 31.57 -12.02 24.30
C VAL A 608 32.52 -12.82 25.19
N GLY A 609 32.07 -14.00 25.62
CA GLY A 609 32.76 -14.81 26.62
C GLY A 609 32.25 -14.57 28.05
N ASP A 610 32.58 -15.46 28.97
CA ASP A 610 32.17 -15.36 30.38
C ASP A 610 32.78 -14.12 31.06
N SER A 611 34.06 -13.85 30.81
CA SER A 611 34.75 -12.65 31.29
C SER A 611 34.34 -11.41 30.49
N GLY A 612 34.02 -11.56 29.20
CA GLY A 612 33.46 -10.47 28.38
C GLY A 612 32.07 -10.02 28.83
N HIS A 613 31.23 -10.95 29.26
CA HIS A 613 29.94 -10.67 29.91
C HIS A 613 30.14 -9.82 31.17
N GLN A 614 30.99 -10.26 32.11
CA GLN A 614 31.27 -9.50 33.33
C GLN A 614 31.80 -8.09 33.02
N ALA A 615 32.66 -7.97 32.00
CA ALA A 615 33.17 -6.68 31.54
C ALA A 615 32.07 -5.79 30.96
N ALA A 616 31.19 -6.31 30.08
CA ALA A 616 30.06 -5.57 29.50
C ALA A 616 29.11 -5.02 30.58
N MET A 617 28.78 -5.83 31.59
CA MET A 617 27.97 -5.42 32.74
C MET A 617 28.66 -4.33 33.57
N THR A 618 29.97 -4.45 33.78
CA THR A 618 30.77 -3.44 34.49
C THR A 618 30.81 -2.12 33.72
N VAL A 619 30.99 -2.16 32.40
CA VAL A 619 30.96 -0.97 31.53
C VAL A 619 29.59 -0.29 31.59
N ARG A 620 28.48 -1.04 31.50
CA ARG A 620 27.14 -0.45 31.65
C ARG A 620 26.97 0.19 33.03
N GLY A 621 27.36 -0.50 34.10
CA GLY A 621 27.28 0.05 35.46
C GLY A 621 28.03 1.37 35.62
N LEU A 622 29.21 1.50 35.02
CA LEU A 622 29.96 2.76 34.98
C LEU A 622 29.21 3.86 34.21
N LEU A 623 28.60 3.53 33.06
CA LEU A 623 27.83 4.48 32.26
C LEU A 623 26.56 4.96 32.99
N GLU A 624 25.86 4.07 33.70
CA GLU A 624 24.64 4.40 34.47
C GLU A 624 24.95 5.20 35.74
N ALA A 625 26.09 4.93 36.38
CA ALA A 625 26.56 5.66 37.54
C ALA A 625 26.99 7.09 37.20
N ASP A 626 27.44 7.35 35.97
CA ASP A 626 27.86 8.68 35.53
C ASP A 626 26.67 9.59 35.25
N LYS A 627 26.27 10.36 36.27
CA LYS A 627 25.20 11.37 36.20
C LYS A 627 25.64 12.71 35.61
N SER A 628 26.88 12.85 35.13
CA SER A 628 27.37 14.11 34.57
C SER A 628 26.79 14.44 33.18
N VAL A 629 26.16 13.46 32.53
CA VAL A 629 25.51 13.62 31.23
C VAL A 629 24.20 12.83 31.18
N SER A 630 23.26 13.31 30.36
CA SER A 630 22.00 12.61 30.07
C SER A 630 22.20 11.67 28.87
N ARG A 631 22.21 10.35 29.10
CA ARG A 631 22.39 9.33 28.04
C ARG A 631 21.09 8.65 27.66
N ARG A 632 20.99 8.22 26.41
CA ARG A 632 19.98 7.25 25.98
C ARG A 632 20.23 5.89 26.66
N PRO A 633 19.16 5.10 26.91
CA PRO A 633 19.32 3.80 27.56
C PRO A 633 20.31 2.91 26.81
N SER A 634 21.06 2.10 27.57
CA SER A 634 21.93 1.07 27.03
C SER A 634 21.35 -0.32 27.26
N CYS A 635 21.36 -1.16 26.23
CA CYS A 635 20.96 -2.56 26.33
C CYS A 635 22.21 -3.45 26.37
N VAL A 636 22.22 -4.47 27.23
CA VAL A 636 23.32 -5.45 27.27
C VAL A 636 22.87 -6.73 26.59
N PHE A 637 23.72 -7.21 25.69
CA PHE A 637 23.55 -8.47 24.97
C PHE A 637 24.70 -9.40 25.36
N LEU A 638 24.40 -10.67 25.63
CA LEU A 638 25.37 -11.60 26.17
C LEU A 638 25.50 -12.84 25.27
N THR A 639 26.74 -13.12 24.85
CA THR A 639 27.09 -14.30 24.06
C THR A 639 27.99 -15.22 24.90
N ALA A 640 27.44 -16.34 25.36
CA ALA A 640 28.10 -17.30 26.25
C ALA A 640 27.84 -18.74 25.78
N GLU A 641 28.72 -19.68 26.16
CA GLU A 641 28.38 -21.10 26.14
C GLU A 641 27.26 -21.36 27.17
N PRO A 642 26.40 -22.38 26.98
CA PRO A 642 25.32 -22.65 27.91
C PRO A 642 25.89 -22.87 29.32
N PHE A 643 25.49 -22.01 30.26
CA PHE A 643 25.83 -22.11 31.67
C PHE A 643 25.44 -23.49 32.19
N THR A 644 26.41 -24.40 32.37
CA THR A 644 26.18 -25.69 33.04
C THR A 644 26.08 -25.46 34.55
N GLY A 645 25.04 -24.75 34.97
CA GLY A 645 24.67 -24.52 36.36
C GLY A 645 23.24 -24.96 36.56
N SER A 646 23.07 -25.97 37.40
CA SER A 646 21.87 -26.78 37.62
C SER A 646 20.52 -26.05 37.78
N SER A 647 19.51 -26.66 37.17
CA SER A 647 18.06 -26.66 37.47
C SER A 647 17.16 -25.62 36.76
N GLY A 648 16.36 -26.10 35.80
CA GLY A 648 15.05 -25.52 35.46
C GLY A 648 14.79 -25.24 33.97
N SER A 649 14.17 -26.20 33.29
CA SER A 649 13.45 -26.11 32.00
C SER A 649 14.14 -25.45 30.79
N SER A 650 14.37 -26.26 29.76
CA SER A 650 14.53 -25.83 28.37
C SER A 650 13.21 -25.27 27.81
N SER A 651 12.83 -24.06 28.21
CA SER A 651 11.97 -23.23 27.37
C SER A 651 12.88 -22.48 26.39
N SER A 652 12.61 -22.59 25.09
CA SER A 652 13.34 -21.85 24.06
C SER A 652 13.45 -20.36 24.44
N ALA A 653 14.59 -19.75 24.13
CA ALA A 653 14.86 -18.33 24.34
C ALA A 653 13.69 -17.42 23.87
N LEU A 654 12.90 -17.88 22.89
CA LEU A 654 11.67 -17.27 22.38
C LEU A 654 10.54 -17.06 23.41
N ALA A 655 10.40 -17.92 24.44
CA ALA A 655 9.27 -17.84 25.37
C ALA A 655 9.46 -16.79 26.47
N ALA A 656 10.71 -16.51 26.88
CA ALA A 656 11.01 -15.46 27.85
C ALA A 656 10.92 -14.05 27.23
N LEU A 657 11.09 -13.94 25.90
CA LEU A 657 11.02 -12.71 25.11
C LEU A 657 9.62 -12.10 24.99
N ALA A 658 8.55 -12.87 25.26
CA ALA A 658 7.17 -12.44 24.99
C ALA A 658 6.49 -11.66 26.14
N GLY A 659 7.16 -11.43 27.28
CA GLY A 659 6.50 -10.98 28.52
C GLY A 659 7.03 -9.71 29.21
N ALA A 660 8.10 -9.06 28.75
CA ALA A 660 8.76 -7.98 29.50
C ALA A 660 8.61 -6.59 28.85
N HIS A 661 7.80 -5.72 29.47
CA HIS A 661 7.58 -4.32 29.07
C HIS A 661 8.42 -3.30 29.87
N SER A 662 9.65 -3.62 30.28
CA SER A 662 10.50 -2.70 31.06
C SER A 662 11.75 -2.25 30.29
N ARG A 663 12.01 -0.94 30.29
CA ARG A 663 13.23 -0.27 29.80
C ARG A 663 14.47 -0.96 30.41
N ALA A 664 15.41 -1.35 29.55
CA ALA A 664 16.60 -2.17 29.82
C ALA A 664 16.31 -3.65 30.16
N VAL A 665 16.25 -4.49 29.14
CA VAL A 665 16.26 -5.96 29.29
C VAL A 665 17.70 -6.45 29.10
N ASP A 666 18.22 -7.19 30.07
CA ASP A 666 19.40 -8.05 29.87
C ASP A 666 18.98 -9.23 29.01
N LEU A 667 19.42 -9.22 27.76
CA LEU A 667 19.14 -10.31 26.85
C LEU A 667 20.26 -11.34 27.02
N THR A 668 19.98 -12.30 27.90
CA THR A 668 20.76 -13.53 28.03
C THR A 668 20.37 -14.51 26.94
N CYS A 669 21.35 -15.31 26.52
CA CYS A 669 21.28 -16.52 25.70
C CYS A 669 21.22 -16.34 24.18
N VAL A 670 22.41 -16.18 23.59
CA VAL A 670 22.70 -16.77 22.29
C VAL A 670 23.97 -17.60 22.37
N ASN A 671 23.92 -18.83 21.83
CA ASN A 671 25.02 -19.78 21.90
C ASN A 671 26.21 -19.24 21.09
N GLN A 672 27.42 -19.21 21.64
CA GLN A 672 28.63 -18.81 20.90
C GLN A 672 28.88 -19.68 19.64
N ASN A 673 28.27 -20.86 19.56
CA ASN A 673 28.29 -21.72 18.39
C ASN A 673 27.35 -21.24 17.25
N GLU A 674 26.56 -20.19 17.46
CA GLU A 674 25.75 -19.56 16.41
C GLU A 674 26.57 -18.59 15.55
N ASP A 675 26.21 -18.49 14.26
CA ASP A 675 26.84 -17.60 13.29
C ASP A 675 26.84 -16.12 13.79
N PRO A 676 28.00 -15.46 13.87
CA PRO A 676 28.10 -14.03 14.21
C PRO A 676 27.16 -13.12 13.42
N ALA A 677 26.84 -13.45 12.16
CA ALA A 677 25.91 -12.67 11.35
C ALA A 677 24.45 -12.78 11.84
N ALA A 678 24.04 -13.95 12.35
CA ALA A 678 22.74 -14.16 12.97
C ALA A 678 22.62 -13.36 14.28
N ILE A 679 23.66 -13.41 15.13
CA ILE A 679 23.72 -12.60 16.36
C ILE A 679 23.61 -11.11 16.06
N ALA A 680 24.41 -10.62 15.11
CA ALA A 680 24.40 -9.22 14.73
C ALA A 680 23.00 -8.78 14.23
N THR A 681 22.28 -9.66 13.54
CA THR A 681 20.91 -9.41 13.08
C THR A 681 19.93 -9.37 14.24
N LEU A 682 20.04 -10.28 15.21
CA LEU A 682 19.20 -10.30 16.41
C LEU A 682 19.40 -9.04 17.26
N VAL A 683 20.66 -8.65 17.52
CA VAL A 683 20.99 -7.41 18.24
C VAL A 683 20.34 -6.21 17.54
N ALA A 684 20.49 -6.11 16.22
CA ALA A 684 19.90 -5.02 15.45
C ALA A 684 18.36 -5.01 15.50
N GLN A 685 17.72 -6.18 15.35
CA GLN A 685 16.26 -6.31 15.42
C GLN A 685 15.71 -5.93 16.79
N GLU A 686 16.40 -6.30 17.87
CA GLU A 686 15.94 -6.03 19.22
C GLU A 686 16.16 -4.58 19.63
N MET A 687 17.30 -4.00 19.26
CA MET A 687 17.49 -2.55 19.36
C MET A 687 16.42 -1.81 18.57
N ALA A 688 16.09 -2.27 17.35
CA ALA A 688 15.11 -1.64 16.49
C ALA A 688 13.70 -1.53 17.11
N LYS A 689 13.24 -2.56 17.82
CA LYS A 689 11.89 -2.59 18.44
C LYS A 689 11.62 -1.41 19.37
N ASN A 690 12.64 -0.94 20.08
CA ASN A 690 12.51 0.09 21.11
C ASN A 690 12.81 1.51 20.60
N LEU A 691 13.19 1.65 19.32
CA LEU A 691 13.72 2.90 18.76
C LEU A 691 12.87 3.49 17.63
N GLY A 692 11.80 2.79 17.23
CA GLY A 692 10.80 3.28 16.26
C GLY A 692 9.52 3.74 16.94
N PHE A 693 8.57 4.27 16.16
CA PHE A 693 7.24 4.65 16.64
C PHE A 693 6.20 4.41 15.54
N ASP A 694 5.02 3.90 15.88
CA ASP A 694 3.94 3.73 14.90
C ASP A 694 2.96 4.89 14.99
N LYS A 695 2.95 5.74 13.96
CA LYS A 695 2.11 6.95 13.85
C LYS A 695 0.62 6.65 13.91
N ARG A 696 0.18 5.44 13.59
CA ARG A 696 -1.23 5.02 13.74
C ARG A 696 -1.70 5.09 15.19
N GLN A 697 -0.76 5.02 16.15
CA GLN A 697 -1.07 5.19 17.57
C GLN A 697 -1.51 6.62 17.93
N LEU A 698 -1.37 7.59 17.02
CA LEU A 698 -1.85 8.97 17.15
C LEU A 698 -3.21 9.21 16.48
N VAL A 699 -3.80 8.16 15.88
CA VAL A 699 -5.16 8.22 15.35
C VAL A 699 -6.13 8.05 16.50
N LEU A 700 -7.01 9.03 16.69
CA LEU A 700 -8.07 8.97 17.69
C LEU A 700 -9.34 8.41 17.05
N ALA A 701 -10.13 7.65 17.82
CA ALA A 701 -11.41 7.15 17.33
C ALA A 701 -12.37 8.34 17.07
N PRO A 702 -13.08 8.37 15.92
CA PRO A 702 -14.06 9.43 15.67
C PRO A 702 -15.16 9.39 16.74
N LYS A 703 -15.50 10.55 17.31
CA LYS A 703 -16.69 10.68 18.17
C LYS A 703 -17.92 10.45 17.30
N LYS A 704 -18.70 9.39 17.55
CA LYS A 704 -19.87 9.03 16.73
C LYS A 704 -21.06 9.95 17.01
N GLU A 705 -21.83 10.32 15.97
CA GLU A 705 -23.20 10.81 16.11
C GLU A 705 -24.11 9.65 16.56
N ILE A 706 -24.77 9.77 17.73
CA ILE A 706 -25.70 8.73 18.22
C ILE A 706 -27.01 9.37 18.69
N MET A 707 -28.14 8.88 18.16
CA MET A 707 -29.52 9.31 18.49
C MET A 707 -29.95 9.00 19.93
N THR A 708 -29.16 8.30 20.73
CA THR A 708 -29.46 7.97 22.14
C THR A 708 -28.16 7.85 22.96
N ASN A 709 -27.77 8.96 23.59
CA ASN A 709 -26.78 9.17 24.65
C ASN A 709 -25.30 8.73 24.46
N THR A 710 -24.43 9.77 24.51
CA THR A 710 -23.03 9.83 24.97
C THR A 710 -21.84 9.81 23.97
N ALA A 711 -21.93 10.53 22.84
CA ALA A 711 -20.86 11.43 22.35
C ALA A 711 -21.41 12.32 21.22
N SER A 712 -21.03 13.60 21.18
CA SER A 712 -21.36 14.54 20.07
C SER A 712 -20.10 14.73 19.21
N VAL A 713 -20.26 14.78 17.88
CA VAL A 713 -19.18 15.09 16.91
C VAL A 713 -18.60 16.50 17.10
N PHE A 714 -19.32 17.37 17.82
CA PHE A 714 -18.89 18.69 18.23
C PHE A 714 -18.92 18.85 19.76
N PRO A 715 -18.14 19.80 20.32
CA PRO A 715 -18.27 20.16 21.72
C PRO A 715 -19.65 20.76 22.05
N PRO A 716 -20.02 20.86 23.34
CA PRO A 716 -21.25 21.50 23.78
C PRO A 716 -21.38 22.92 23.20
N GLN A 717 -22.38 23.13 22.33
CA GLN A 717 -22.50 24.37 21.56
C GLN A 717 -22.92 25.58 22.41
N ASN A 718 -23.59 25.34 23.54
CA ASN A 718 -24.13 26.38 24.42
C ASN A 718 -23.25 26.67 25.65
N ASN A 719 -22.04 26.09 25.75
CA ASN A 719 -21.15 26.38 26.87
C ASN A 719 -20.37 27.68 26.61
N LYS A 720 -20.80 28.77 27.25
CA LYS A 720 -20.12 30.07 27.10
C LYS A 720 -18.76 30.15 27.79
N GLU A 721 -18.45 29.26 28.72
CA GLU A 721 -17.16 29.23 29.42
C GLU A 721 -16.09 28.39 28.69
N LEU A 722 -16.46 27.75 27.57
CA LEU A 722 -15.57 26.89 26.81
C LEU A 722 -14.42 27.68 26.17
N VAL A 723 -13.20 27.12 26.24
CA VAL A 723 -12.06 27.58 25.45
C VAL A 723 -11.85 26.62 24.27
N VAL A 724 -11.85 27.17 23.06
CA VAL A 724 -11.68 26.38 21.83
C VAL A 724 -10.24 26.48 21.34
N VAL A 725 -9.57 25.34 21.22
CA VAL A 725 -8.24 25.21 20.62
C VAL A 725 -8.40 24.70 19.20
N VAL A 726 -7.86 25.39 18.20
CA VAL A 726 -7.90 24.98 16.79
C VAL A 726 -6.55 24.38 16.42
N GLY A 727 -6.55 23.07 16.11
CA GLY A 727 -5.37 22.27 15.78
C GLY A 727 -4.84 21.46 16.96
N ALA A 728 -4.63 20.15 16.76
CA ALA A 728 -4.11 19.19 17.74
C ALA A 728 -2.62 18.85 17.52
N GLY A 729 -1.82 19.84 17.10
CA GLY A 729 -0.37 19.75 17.13
C GLY A 729 0.20 19.88 18.56
N ILE A 730 1.53 19.78 18.71
CA ILE A 730 2.21 19.91 20.01
C ILE A 730 1.76 21.15 20.81
N LEU A 731 1.63 22.31 20.17
CA LEU A 731 1.19 23.55 20.83
C LEU A 731 -0.25 23.48 21.32
N GLY A 732 -1.16 22.99 20.47
CA GLY A 732 -2.56 22.87 20.84
C GLY A 732 -2.76 21.91 22.01
N LEU A 733 -2.01 20.81 22.03
CA LEU A 733 -2.04 19.84 23.13
C LEU A 733 -1.49 20.42 24.45
N ILE A 734 -0.35 21.13 24.39
CA ILE A 734 0.23 21.79 25.58
C ILE A 734 -0.70 22.86 26.13
N ALA A 735 -1.20 23.75 25.25
CA ALA A 735 -2.10 24.82 25.64
C ALA A 735 -3.39 24.27 26.26
N ALA A 736 -3.97 23.23 25.66
CA ALA A 736 -5.14 22.57 26.21
C ALA A 736 -4.86 21.95 27.59
N LYS A 737 -3.73 21.25 27.75
CA LYS A 737 -3.36 20.63 29.03
C LYS A 737 -3.24 21.66 30.14
N ARG A 738 -2.58 22.79 29.89
CA ARG A 738 -2.47 23.89 30.87
C ARG A 738 -3.82 24.47 31.24
N LEU A 739 -4.63 24.81 30.24
CA LEU A 739 -5.97 25.35 30.46
C LEU A 739 -6.83 24.38 31.29
N THR A 740 -6.75 23.07 31.01
CA THR A 740 -7.43 22.04 31.80
C THR A 740 -6.90 21.98 33.24
N ASP A 741 -5.59 22.06 33.45
CA ASP A 741 -4.99 22.05 34.80
C ASP A 741 -5.39 23.28 35.63
N GLU A 742 -5.58 24.43 34.98
CA GLU A 742 -6.11 25.68 35.59
C GLU A 742 -7.64 25.65 35.77
N GLY A 743 -8.31 24.57 35.35
CA GLY A 743 -9.74 24.34 35.60
C GLY A 743 -10.69 24.88 34.53
N PHE A 744 -10.19 25.24 33.35
CA PHE A 744 -11.04 25.62 32.21
C PHE A 744 -11.65 24.39 31.51
N ASP A 745 -12.85 24.56 30.97
CA ASP A 745 -13.41 23.59 30.00
C ASP A 745 -12.82 23.86 28.62
N VAL A 746 -12.29 22.81 27.98
CA VAL A 746 -11.48 22.93 26.76
C VAL A 746 -11.96 21.95 25.69
N ALA A 747 -12.08 22.44 24.47
CA ALA A 747 -12.32 21.62 23.28
C ALA A 747 -11.25 21.89 22.22
N ILE A 748 -10.58 20.83 21.75
CA ILE A 748 -9.63 20.88 20.64
C ILE A 748 -10.35 20.44 19.36
N LEU A 749 -10.35 21.29 18.33
CA LEU A 749 -10.90 21.01 17.01
C LEU A 749 -9.75 20.71 16.04
N GLU A 750 -9.67 19.47 15.56
CA GLU A 750 -8.66 18.99 14.62
C GLU A 750 -9.33 18.56 13.32
N GLN A 751 -8.84 19.07 12.20
CA GLN A 751 -9.41 18.77 10.88
C GLN A 751 -9.10 17.33 10.42
N ARG A 752 -8.07 16.69 10.99
CA ARG A 752 -7.64 15.32 10.66
C ARG A 752 -8.11 14.32 11.71
N LEU A 753 -7.95 13.03 11.40
CA LEU A 753 -8.11 11.91 12.34
C LEU A 753 -6.88 11.72 13.26
N MET A 754 -5.73 12.26 12.86
CA MET A 754 -4.45 12.06 13.50
C MET A 754 -3.98 13.35 14.16
N VAL A 755 -3.53 13.26 15.41
CA VAL A 755 -2.95 14.38 16.16
C VAL A 755 -1.42 14.43 15.99
N GLY A 756 -0.76 15.44 16.57
CA GLY A 756 0.70 15.57 16.58
C GLY A 756 1.26 16.57 15.56
N GLY A 757 0.44 17.07 14.62
CA GLY A 757 0.80 18.14 13.70
C GLY A 757 2.08 17.84 12.89
N ILE A 758 3.01 18.79 12.81
CA ILE A 758 4.24 18.65 12.00
C ILE A 758 5.03 17.38 12.35
N TRP A 759 5.02 16.93 13.61
CA TRP A 759 5.76 15.74 14.03
C TRP A 759 5.18 14.44 13.46
N SER A 760 3.86 14.30 13.40
CA SER A 760 3.24 13.13 12.79
C SER A 760 3.35 13.17 11.27
N MET A 761 3.30 14.37 10.70
CA MET A 761 3.21 14.55 9.26
C MET A 761 4.59 14.65 8.56
N TYR A 762 5.43 15.59 8.95
CA TYR A 762 6.59 16.01 8.16
C TYR A 762 7.94 15.58 8.73
N ALA A 763 8.04 15.30 10.03
CA ALA A 763 9.29 14.91 10.64
C ALA A 763 9.83 13.62 9.99
N ASN A 764 11.13 13.60 9.71
CA ASN A 764 11.86 12.37 9.38
C ASN A 764 12.06 11.55 10.67
N SER A 765 12.08 10.22 10.56
CA SER A 765 12.48 9.26 11.58
C SER A 765 13.84 9.60 12.22
N THR A 766 14.78 10.10 11.41
CA THR A 766 16.10 10.55 11.88
C THR A 766 16.11 11.97 12.43
N SER A 767 15.00 12.71 12.35
CA SER A 767 14.95 14.08 12.86
C SER A 767 15.17 14.07 14.36
N GLN A 768 16.00 15.01 14.79
CA GLN A 768 16.06 15.43 16.17
C GLN A 768 15.41 16.80 16.32
N VAL A 769 14.94 17.10 17.53
CA VAL A 769 14.45 18.42 17.86
C VAL A 769 15.54 19.45 17.60
N ASN A 770 15.23 20.48 16.81
CA ASN A 770 16.16 21.55 16.45
C ASN A 770 16.22 22.66 17.54
N SER A 771 16.28 22.22 18.79
CA SER A 771 16.27 23.05 20.01
C SER A 771 16.74 22.18 21.16
N SER A 772 17.31 22.82 22.18
CA SER A 772 17.70 22.15 23.42
C SER A 772 16.50 21.71 24.26
N GLU A 773 16.74 20.85 25.26
CA GLU A 773 15.72 20.36 26.20
C GLU A 773 14.86 21.49 26.78
N GLY A 774 15.49 22.62 27.15
CA GLY A 774 14.78 23.76 27.73
C GLY A 774 13.61 24.24 26.86
N GLY A 775 13.80 24.27 25.54
CA GLY A 775 12.83 24.80 24.58
C GLY A 775 11.72 23.83 24.14
N TYR A 776 11.91 22.52 24.29
CA TYR A 776 11.03 21.52 23.65
C TYR A 776 10.64 20.34 24.54
N CYS A 777 11.25 20.20 25.72
CA CYS A 777 10.87 19.15 26.67
C CYS A 777 9.45 19.36 27.19
N ILE A 778 8.59 18.34 27.05
CA ILE A 778 7.17 18.40 27.47
C ILE A 778 6.87 17.55 28.72
N LYS A 779 7.90 17.08 29.44
CA LYS A 779 7.75 16.15 30.58
C LYS A 779 6.80 16.65 31.67
N GLU A 780 6.70 17.96 31.87
CA GLU A 780 5.81 18.59 32.85
C GLU A 780 4.32 18.48 32.49
N PHE A 781 4.00 18.28 31.21
CA PHE A 781 2.62 18.15 30.73
C PHE A 781 2.13 16.71 30.72
N LEU A 782 3.03 15.74 30.88
CA LEU A 782 2.67 14.34 30.87
C LEU A 782 1.89 13.97 32.15
N PRO A 783 0.96 12.99 32.09
CA PRO A 783 0.25 12.55 33.28
C PRO A 783 1.21 12.03 34.35
N LYS A 784 0.85 12.16 35.64
CA LYS A 784 1.68 11.68 36.78
C LYS A 784 2.14 10.23 36.65
N ALA A 785 1.34 9.38 36.00
CA ALA A 785 1.75 8.01 35.70
C ALA A 785 3.09 7.94 34.94
N PHE A 786 3.41 8.94 34.12
CA PHE A 786 4.63 9.02 33.32
C PHE A 786 5.78 9.76 34.04
N GLU A 787 5.65 10.08 35.33
CA GLU A 787 6.74 10.70 36.11
C GLU A 787 7.99 9.80 36.12
N GLY A 788 9.15 10.38 35.78
CA GLY A 788 10.39 9.63 35.55
C GLY A 788 10.37 8.68 34.33
N ARG A 789 9.28 8.66 33.56
CA ARG A 789 9.05 7.79 32.38
C ARG A 789 8.83 8.57 31.07
N HIS A 790 9.18 9.85 31.00
CA HIS A 790 9.21 10.57 29.72
C HIS A 790 10.32 10.03 28.81
N GLU A 791 10.15 10.16 27.50
CA GLU A 791 11.18 9.85 26.50
C GLU A 791 11.90 11.12 26.02
N ASN A 792 11.19 12.26 26.05
CA ASN A 792 11.68 13.52 25.54
C ASN A 792 12.82 14.10 26.39
N ARG A 793 13.95 14.37 25.75
CA ARG A 793 15.23 14.81 26.30
C ARG A 793 15.87 15.85 25.38
N ASP A 794 17.11 16.24 25.66
CA ASP A 794 17.88 17.13 24.79
C ASP A 794 17.99 16.55 23.36
N HIS A 795 17.58 17.34 22.35
CA HIS A 795 17.55 16.94 20.94
C HIS A 795 16.87 15.57 20.74
N SER A 796 15.66 15.43 21.29
CA SER A 796 14.91 14.19 21.16
C SER A 796 14.70 13.76 19.73
N THR A 797 14.69 12.45 19.51
CA THR A 797 14.34 11.88 18.22
C THR A 797 12.85 12.06 17.95
N ALA A 798 12.44 11.97 16.69
CA ALA A 798 11.02 12.01 16.33
C ALA A 798 10.20 10.92 17.05
N ALA A 799 10.76 9.72 17.25
CA ALA A 799 10.11 8.64 17.99
C ALA A 799 9.89 8.98 19.48
N GLU A 800 10.91 9.55 20.13
CA GLU A 800 10.80 10.01 21.53
C GLU A 800 9.74 11.10 21.66
N MET A 801 9.74 12.09 20.75
CA MET A 801 8.75 13.15 20.73
C MET A 801 7.33 12.63 20.54
N LEU A 802 7.12 11.74 19.57
CA LEU A 802 5.80 11.18 19.30
C LEU A 802 5.29 10.28 20.44
N THR A 803 6.18 9.59 21.13
CA THR A 803 5.81 8.77 22.31
C THR A 803 5.22 9.62 23.41
N ASP A 804 5.88 10.73 23.75
CA ASP A 804 5.40 11.64 24.78
C ASP A 804 4.15 12.41 24.30
N LEU A 805 4.08 12.79 23.02
CA LEU A 805 2.88 13.40 22.43
C LEU A 805 1.67 12.46 22.47
N LYS A 806 1.86 11.17 22.22
CA LYS A 806 0.80 10.16 22.35
C LYS A 806 0.28 10.11 23.78
N ALA A 807 1.18 10.07 24.76
CA ALA A 807 0.80 10.04 26.17
C ALA A 807 0.02 11.31 26.57
N LEU A 808 0.45 12.48 26.09
CA LEU A 808 -0.23 13.75 26.30
C LEU A 808 -1.62 13.76 25.64
N ALA A 809 -1.71 13.39 24.36
CA ALA A 809 -2.97 13.34 23.62
C ALA A 809 -3.98 12.38 24.26
N GLY A 810 -3.53 11.20 24.72
CA GLY A 810 -4.38 10.25 25.44
C GLY A 810 -4.94 10.82 26.74
N SER A 811 -4.21 11.71 27.43
CA SER A 811 -4.71 12.39 28.62
C SER A 811 -5.78 13.45 28.34
N LEU A 812 -5.91 13.88 27.07
CA LEU A 812 -6.84 14.91 26.60
C LEU A 812 -7.91 14.35 25.66
N GLU A 813 -8.00 13.03 25.50
CA GLU A 813 -8.84 12.37 24.49
C GLU A 813 -10.31 12.83 24.54
N SER A 814 -10.86 13.02 25.74
CA SER A 814 -12.22 13.51 25.95
C SER A 814 -12.47 14.91 25.37
N SER A 815 -11.43 15.73 25.26
CA SER A 815 -11.49 17.12 24.79
C SER A 815 -11.18 17.27 23.30
N ILE A 816 -10.72 16.22 22.61
CA ILE A 816 -10.34 16.29 21.19
C ILE A 816 -11.51 15.91 20.28
N TYR A 817 -11.75 16.69 19.23
CA TYR A 817 -12.75 16.48 18.19
C TYR A 817 -12.06 16.48 16.83
N THR A 818 -11.97 15.31 16.21
CA THR A 818 -11.30 15.07 14.93
C THR A 818 -12.25 15.25 13.75
N GLU A 819 -11.70 15.37 12.53
CA GLU A 819 -12.48 15.60 11.29
C GLU A 819 -13.31 16.90 11.31
N VAL A 820 -12.96 17.84 12.19
CA VAL A 820 -13.66 19.11 12.35
C VAL A 820 -12.80 20.24 11.77
N THR A 821 -13.28 20.81 10.67
CA THR A 821 -12.67 21.99 10.04
C THR A 821 -13.34 23.25 10.56
N VAL A 822 -12.56 24.17 11.12
CA VAL A 822 -13.05 25.51 11.47
C VAL A 822 -13.09 26.35 10.19
N SER A 823 -14.26 26.92 9.89
CA SER A 823 -14.48 27.73 8.68
C SER A 823 -14.44 29.22 8.98
N LYS A 824 -14.93 29.62 10.16
CA LYS A 824 -14.98 31.02 10.59
C LYS A 824 -15.05 31.13 12.11
N ILE A 825 -14.52 32.22 12.65
CA ILE A 825 -14.62 32.61 14.05
C ILE A 825 -15.12 34.05 14.09
N LEU A 826 -16.25 34.25 14.76
CA LEU A 826 -16.96 35.53 14.87
C LEU A 826 -16.96 36.00 16.33
N GLY A 827 -17.34 37.27 16.55
CA GLY A 827 -17.41 37.88 17.87
C GLY A 827 -16.10 38.54 18.29
N GLU A 828 -16.10 39.13 19.49
CA GLU A 828 -14.98 39.92 20.03
C GLU A 828 -14.96 39.90 21.56
N LYS A 829 -13.82 40.28 22.14
CA LYS A 829 -13.66 40.58 23.58
C LYS A 829 -14.08 39.46 24.53
N GLY A 830 -13.84 38.20 24.15
CA GLY A 830 -14.17 37.03 24.96
C GLY A 830 -15.61 36.52 24.82
N ASP A 831 -16.37 37.00 23.84
CA ASP A 831 -17.65 36.39 23.40
C ASP A 831 -17.50 35.95 21.94
N TYR A 832 -16.95 34.74 21.75
CA TYR A 832 -16.66 34.19 20.44
C TYR A 832 -17.68 33.15 20.00
N THR A 833 -17.82 33.04 18.68
CA THR A 833 -18.64 32.05 18.02
C THR A 833 -17.83 31.37 16.93
N VAL A 834 -17.51 30.09 17.13
CA VAL A 834 -16.73 29.27 16.20
C VAL A 834 -17.68 28.50 15.29
N ILE A 835 -17.57 28.71 13.99
CA ILE A 835 -18.30 27.98 12.96
C ILE A 835 -17.41 26.88 12.44
N ALA A 836 -17.82 25.64 12.67
CA ALA A 836 -17.04 24.46 12.30
C ALA A 836 -17.90 23.48 11.51
N SER A 837 -17.27 22.78 10.57
CA SER A 837 -17.88 21.73 9.77
C SER A 837 -17.17 20.40 9.99
N HIS A 838 -17.92 19.33 10.16
CA HIS A 838 -17.45 17.97 10.23
C HIS A 838 -17.37 17.38 8.81
N ALA A 839 -16.36 16.55 8.54
CA ALA A 839 -16.09 15.98 7.22
C ALA A 839 -17.24 15.11 6.66
N SER A 840 -18.17 14.65 7.50
CA SER A 840 -19.32 13.81 7.10
C SER A 840 -20.31 14.49 6.15
N GLY A 841 -20.38 15.83 6.12
CA GLY A 841 -21.25 16.58 5.19
C GLY A 841 -22.77 16.38 5.34
N LYS A 842 -23.24 15.65 6.37
CA LYS A 842 -24.67 15.35 6.64
C LYS A 842 -25.41 16.51 7.32
N PRO A 843 -26.76 16.53 7.40
CA PRO A 843 -27.48 17.48 8.26
C PRO A 843 -27.00 17.37 9.71
N GLY A 844 -26.51 18.45 10.31
CA GLY A 844 -25.81 18.43 11.61
C GLY A 844 -24.28 18.46 11.51
N SER A 845 -23.71 18.34 10.29
CA SER A 845 -22.27 18.47 10.02
C SER A 845 -21.73 19.89 10.17
N VAL A 846 -22.55 20.88 10.51
CA VAL A 846 -22.10 22.23 10.84
C VAL A 846 -22.55 22.56 12.24
N ALA A 847 -21.63 23.08 13.05
CA ALA A 847 -21.90 23.54 14.40
C ALA A 847 -21.52 25.00 14.58
N VAL A 848 -22.29 25.66 15.44
CA VAL A 848 -22.03 27.00 15.95
C VAL A 848 -21.70 26.85 17.42
N ILE A 849 -20.43 27.00 17.76
CA ILE A 849 -19.89 26.73 19.10
C ILE A 849 -19.62 28.07 19.80
N LYS A 850 -20.25 28.30 20.94
CA LYS A 850 -19.92 29.44 21.80
C LYS A 850 -18.61 29.18 22.54
N ALA A 851 -17.79 30.22 22.64
CA ALA A 851 -16.49 30.13 23.31
C ALA A 851 -16.15 31.46 24.01
N ARG A 852 -15.56 31.36 25.21
CA ARG A 852 -14.99 32.49 25.94
C ARG A 852 -13.60 32.86 25.44
N GLY A 853 -12.86 31.87 24.94
CA GLY A 853 -11.51 32.06 24.44
C GLY A 853 -11.22 31.15 23.25
N VAL A 854 -10.26 31.56 22.44
CA VAL A 854 -9.83 30.83 21.25
C VAL A 854 -8.31 30.77 21.19
N VAL A 855 -7.76 29.57 21.09
CA VAL A 855 -6.34 29.33 20.84
C VAL A 855 -6.19 28.82 19.42
N LEU A 856 -5.56 29.61 18.55
CA LEU A 856 -5.25 29.20 17.18
C LEU A 856 -3.87 28.55 17.16
N ALA A 857 -3.81 27.23 17.31
CA ALA A 857 -2.61 26.42 17.17
C ALA A 857 -2.46 25.88 15.72
N ILE A 858 -2.68 26.77 14.75
CA ILE A 858 -2.64 26.47 13.32
C ILE A 858 -1.35 27.01 12.71
N ASN A 859 -0.59 26.15 12.04
CA ASN A 859 0.70 26.56 11.46
C ASN A 859 0.52 27.20 10.08
N ASP A 860 0.96 28.45 9.93
CA ASP A 860 0.95 29.17 8.66
C ASP A 860 2.25 28.96 7.82
N ARG A 861 3.34 28.52 8.43
CA ARG A 861 4.64 28.35 7.76
C ARG A 861 4.81 27.03 7.02
N VAL A 862 4.08 26.00 7.43
CA VAL A 862 4.26 24.62 6.95
C VAL A 862 2.96 24.14 6.31
N GLY A 863 2.66 24.68 5.11
CA GLY A 863 1.65 24.16 4.19
C GLY A 863 2.21 23.01 3.37
N THR A 864 1.99 22.96 2.06
CA THR A 864 2.55 21.90 1.20
C THR A 864 4.05 22.09 0.98
N PRO A 865 4.88 21.03 1.01
CA PRO A 865 6.31 21.14 0.70
C PRO A 865 6.54 21.73 -0.69
N ARG A 866 7.57 22.58 -0.86
CA ARG A 866 8.01 23.02 -2.18
C ARG A 866 9.02 22.01 -2.74
N PRO A 867 8.71 21.32 -3.84
CA PRO A 867 9.63 20.35 -4.42
C PRO A 867 10.81 21.06 -5.09
N LEU A 868 12.00 20.47 -4.98
CA LEU A 868 13.15 20.95 -5.76
C LEU A 868 12.94 20.64 -7.26
N PRO A 869 13.20 21.58 -8.18
CA PRO A 869 13.08 21.31 -9.62
C PRO A 869 13.97 20.13 -10.07
N ARG A 870 13.48 19.33 -11.01
CA ARG A 870 14.15 18.09 -11.50
C ARG A 870 14.77 18.24 -12.89
N LEU A 871 15.10 19.46 -13.31
CA LEU A 871 15.71 19.70 -14.63
C LEU A 871 17.06 18.98 -14.71
N GLY A 872 17.28 18.15 -15.74
CA GLY A 872 18.52 17.38 -15.91
C GLY A 872 18.59 16.05 -15.15
N LEU A 873 17.48 15.60 -14.55
CA LEU A 873 17.42 14.39 -13.71
C LEU A 873 17.98 13.14 -14.38
N GLN A 874 17.58 12.84 -15.62
CA GLN A 874 17.99 11.62 -16.32
C GLN A 874 19.52 11.47 -16.40
N ALA A 875 20.24 12.57 -16.65
CA ALA A 875 21.70 12.55 -16.74
C ALA A 875 22.36 12.34 -15.37
N PHE A 876 21.77 12.88 -14.30
CA PHE A 876 22.28 12.73 -12.94
C PHE A 876 22.05 11.31 -12.42
N GLU A 877 20.86 10.75 -12.59
CA GLU A 877 20.52 9.38 -12.21
C GLU A 877 21.33 8.35 -13.02
N ALA A 878 21.57 8.59 -14.32
CA ALA A 878 22.41 7.74 -15.14
C ALA A 878 23.87 7.65 -14.63
N SER A 879 24.34 8.66 -13.89
CA SER A 879 25.66 8.66 -13.22
C SER A 879 25.64 8.08 -11.80
N GLY A 880 24.50 7.53 -11.35
CA GLY A 880 24.31 7.04 -9.99
C GLY A 880 23.95 8.12 -8.96
N GLY A 881 23.57 9.31 -9.41
CA GLY A 881 23.14 10.41 -8.56
C GLY A 881 21.76 10.16 -7.94
N PHE A 882 21.59 10.54 -6.67
CA PHE A 882 20.34 10.40 -5.91
C PHE A 882 19.75 11.77 -5.55
N ILE A 883 18.45 11.96 -5.75
CA ILE A 883 17.76 13.21 -5.39
C ILE A 883 16.40 12.95 -4.74
N CYS A 884 16.17 13.61 -3.60
CA CYS A 884 14.89 13.59 -2.91
C CYS A 884 14.62 14.90 -2.17
N ASP A 885 13.41 15.07 -1.65
CA ASP A 885 13.10 16.14 -0.71
C ASP A 885 13.53 15.73 0.71
N GLY A 886 13.89 16.67 1.58
CA GLY A 886 14.44 16.37 2.91
C GLY A 886 13.41 16.28 4.04
N ALA A 887 12.16 15.93 3.74
CA ALA A 887 11.08 15.80 4.72
C ALA A 887 10.31 14.49 4.54
N GLY A 888 9.55 14.09 5.55
CA GLY A 888 8.66 12.93 5.47
C GLY A 888 9.36 11.58 5.26
N ASP A 889 10.61 11.40 5.71
CA ASP A 889 11.35 10.14 5.58
C ASP A 889 11.82 9.77 4.16
N ALA A 890 11.84 10.72 3.23
CA ALA A 890 12.29 10.49 1.85
C ALA A 890 13.78 10.09 1.72
N THR A 891 14.57 10.16 2.79
CA THR A 891 15.97 9.70 2.84
C THR A 891 16.16 8.36 3.56
N THR A 892 15.07 7.71 3.97
CA THR A 892 15.12 6.43 4.70
C THR A 892 15.87 5.36 3.92
N GLY A 893 16.73 4.61 4.60
CA GLY A 893 17.44 3.47 4.01
C GLY A 893 18.58 3.85 3.05
N TYR A 894 18.82 5.14 2.81
CA TYR A 894 19.91 5.59 1.95
C TYR A 894 21.28 5.43 2.63
N ASP A 895 22.27 4.92 1.88
CA ASP A 895 23.64 4.77 2.36
C ASP A 895 24.46 6.04 2.11
N TRP A 896 24.69 6.80 3.19
CA TRP A 896 25.44 8.05 3.15
C TRP A 896 26.96 7.87 3.09
N ARG A 897 27.49 6.66 3.32
CA ARG A 897 28.92 6.44 3.52
C ARG A 897 29.73 6.86 2.31
N GLY A 898 30.69 7.77 2.53
CA GLY A 898 31.60 8.26 1.51
C GLY A 898 30.96 9.20 0.47
N LYS A 899 29.67 9.54 0.60
CA LYS A 899 28.95 10.36 -0.37
C LYS A 899 29.25 11.84 -0.23
N SER A 900 29.24 12.55 -1.36
CA SER A 900 29.23 14.00 -1.44
C SER A 900 27.79 14.50 -1.61
N VAL A 901 27.31 15.31 -0.68
CA VAL A 901 25.89 15.69 -0.56
C VAL A 901 25.73 17.20 -0.75
N VAL A 902 24.72 17.60 -1.52
CA VAL A 902 24.26 19.00 -1.62
C VAL A 902 22.87 19.11 -1.01
N VAL A 903 22.69 20.00 -0.04
CA VAL A 903 21.39 20.28 0.59
C VAL A 903 20.94 21.68 0.19
N PHE A 904 19.81 21.78 -0.51
CA PHE A 904 19.21 23.06 -0.88
C PHE A 904 18.26 23.56 0.22
N GLY A 905 18.52 24.74 0.76
CA GLY A 905 17.76 25.33 1.85
C GLY A 905 18.56 25.38 3.16
N MET A 906 18.07 26.14 4.13
CA MET A 906 18.78 26.40 5.40
C MET A 906 17.82 26.61 6.58
N GLY A 907 16.65 25.98 6.53
CA GLY A 907 15.73 25.88 7.67
C GLY A 907 15.94 24.58 8.46
N ALA A 908 15.12 24.33 9.48
CA ALA A 908 15.24 23.17 10.37
C ALA A 908 15.45 21.84 9.62
N PHE A 909 14.60 21.54 8.62
CA PHE A 909 14.74 20.33 7.79
C PHE A 909 16.10 20.23 7.09
N ALA A 910 16.67 21.33 6.60
CA ALA A 910 17.99 21.31 5.97
C ALA A 910 19.08 20.93 6.98
N ILE A 911 19.03 21.51 8.20
CA ILE A 911 20.01 21.26 9.25
C ILE A 911 19.91 19.82 9.78
N GLU A 912 18.71 19.26 9.89
CA GLU A 912 18.50 17.86 10.24
C GLU A 912 19.05 16.90 9.18
N ASN A 913 18.92 17.23 7.89
CA ASN A 913 19.50 16.43 6.81
C ASN A 913 21.03 16.54 6.77
N VAL A 914 21.60 17.71 7.08
CA VAL A 914 23.06 17.87 7.25
C VAL A 914 23.57 16.95 8.37
N ARG A 915 22.87 16.93 9.52
CA ARG A 915 23.18 16.01 10.62
C ARG A 915 23.11 14.56 10.15
N THR A 916 21.97 14.16 9.59
CA THR A 916 21.71 12.79 9.14
C THR A 916 22.80 12.31 8.17
N ALA A 917 23.17 13.13 7.18
CA ALA A 917 24.21 12.79 6.21
C ALA A 917 25.60 12.64 6.88
N LEU A 918 25.99 13.58 7.73
CA LEU A 918 27.31 13.55 8.40
C LEU A 918 27.42 12.38 9.38
N GLU A 919 26.39 12.13 10.19
CA GLU A 919 26.32 11.00 11.12
C GLU A 919 26.23 9.66 10.38
N GLY A 920 25.58 9.63 9.20
CA GLY A 920 25.56 8.49 8.30
C GLY A 920 26.88 8.22 7.56
N GLY A 921 27.89 9.08 7.73
CA GLY A 921 29.22 8.88 7.17
C GLY A 921 29.50 9.55 5.82
N ALA A 922 28.74 10.58 5.44
CA ALA A 922 29.04 11.39 4.27
C ALA A 922 30.48 11.94 4.31
N ALA A 923 31.12 11.95 3.15
CA ALA A 923 32.47 12.49 3.00
C ALA A 923 32.47 14.01 3.08
N LYS A 924 31.48 14.65 2.43
CA LYS A 924 31.33 16.10 2.36
C LYS A 924 29.84 16.46 2.22
N VAL A 925 29.42 17.52 2.88
CA VAL A 925 28.10 18.13 2.71
C VAL A 925 28.28 19.60 2.32
N THR A 926 27.51 20.08 1.33
CA THR A 926 27.47 21.48 0.91
C THR A 926 26.05 21.98 1.02
N VAL A 927 25.81 23.05 1.79
CA VAL A 927 24.49 23.65 1.95
C VAL A 927 24.38 24.85 1.01
N VAL A 928 23.35 24.86 0.17
CA VAL A 928 23.08 25.95 -0.78
C VAL A 928 21.82 26.69 -0.36
N ALA A 929 21.92 28.00 -0.14
CA ALA A 929 20.80 28.84 0.28
C ALA A 929 20.79 30.18 -0.45
N ARG A 930 19.62 30.83 -0.52
CA ARG A 930 19.51 32.18 -1.11
C ARG A 930 20.24 33.26 -0.30
N ARG A 931 20.43 33.01 0.99
CA ARG A 931 21.11 33.83 2.00
C ARG A 931 21.48 32.94 3.17
N HIS A 932 22.55 33.26 3.90
CA HIS A 932 22.98 32.42 5.02
C HIS A 932 22.08 32.64 6.24
N GLY A 933 21.46 31.56 6.70
CA GLY A 933 20.72 31.52 7.96
C GLY A 933 21.65 31.52 9.17
N THR A 934 21.11 31.88 10.33
CA THR A 934 21.85 31.88 11.58
C THR A 934 21.71 30.53 12.29
N ILE A 935 22.84 29.85 12.54
CA ILE A 935 22.91 28.58 13.28
C ILE A 935 23.47 28.81 14.69
N CYS A 936 22.76 28.33 15.71
CA CYS A 936 23.06 28.47 17.13
C CYS A 936 23.69 27.19 17.71
N PRO A 937 24.75 27.27 18.52
CA PRO A 937 25.25 26.12 19.26
C PRO A 937 24.31 25.77 20.42
N LYS A 938 24.18 24.48 20.71
CA LYS A 938 23.21 23.93 21.68
C LYS A 938 23.32 24.59 23.05
N ILE A 939 24.54 24.81 23.53
CA ILE A 939 24.75 25.40 24.86
C ILE A 939 24.24 26.84 24.98
N ILE A 940 24.32 27.62 23.90
CA ILE A 940 23.78 28.98 23.90
C ILE A 940 22.26 28.91 23.92
N ASP A 941 21.68 28.05 23.08
CA ASP A 941 20.24 27.79 23.04
C ASP A 941 19.69 27.36 24.41
N TYR A 942 20.30 26.36 25.06
CA TYR A 942 19.91 25.90 26.39
C TYR A 942 19.96 27.01 27.44
N LEU A 943 21.07 27.75 27.49
CA LEU A 943 21.22 28.88 28.40
C LEU A 943 20.17 29.98 28.15
N ASN A 944 19.54 30.04 26.98
CA ASN A 944 18.48 31.02 26.74
C ASN A 944 17.15 30.60 27.37
N PHE A 945 16.86 29.30 27.43
CA PHE A 945 15.61 28.80 28.01
C PHE A 945 15.67 28.60 29.53
N VAL A 946 16.85 28.31 30.09
CA VAL A 946 16.96 28.04 31.55
C VAL A 946 17.28 29.28 32.40
N LYS A 947 17.52 30.44 31.78
CA LYS A 947 17.76 31.67 32.53
C LYS A 947 16.46 32.14 33.20
N PRO A 948 16.49 32.50 34.50
CA PRO A 948 15.35 33.16 35.12
C PRO A 948 15.11 34.51 34.44
N TRP A 949 13.87 34.75 34.02
CA TRP A 949 13.44 36.09 33.67
C TRP A 949 13.15 36.86 34.94
N GLU A 950 13.87 37.95 35.19
CA GLU A 950 13.52 38.84 36.30
C GLU A 950 12.28 39.65 35.89
N CYS A 951 11.15 39.37 36.55
CA CYS A 951 9.99 40.25 36.54
C CYS A 951 10.22 41.32 37.62
N VAL A 952 10.60 42.52 37.19
CA VAL A 952 10.74 43.68 38.07
C VAL A 952 9.60 44.64 37.70
N GLU A 953 8.71 44.92 38.66
CA GLU A 953 7.58 45.84 38.48
C GLU A 953 6.61 45.48 37.35
N GLY A 954 6.47 44.18 37.03
CA GLY A 954 5.57 43.71 35.97
C GLY A 954 6.15 43.79 34.56
N GLU A 955 7.41 44.19 34.42
CA GLU A 955 8.14 44.17 33.15
C GLU A 955 9.17 43.03 33.13
N PHE A 956 9.09 42.18 32.10
CA PHE A 956 10.14 41.20 31.80
C PHE A 956 11.38 41.93 31.26
N LYS A 957 12.48 41.93 32.02
CA LYS A 957 13.75 42.54 31.58
C LYS A 957 14.73 41.48 31.08
N HIS A 958 15.22 41.67 29.86
CA HIS A 958 16.31 40.85 29.31
C HIS A 958 17.66 41.20 29.96
N ASP A 959 18.45 40.19 30.32
CA ASP A 959 19.86 40.36 30.71
C ASP A 959 20.74 40.65 29.49
N VAL A 960 20.81 41.92 29.12
CA VAL A 960 21.61 42.42 27.98
C VAL A 960 23.09 42.09 28.16
N GLY A 961 23.62 42.11 29.38
CA GLY A 961 25.04 41.87 29.65
C GLY A 961 25.47 40.44 29.32
N THR A 962 24.67 39.46 29.74
CA THR A 962 24.92 38.05 29.40
C THR A 962 24.67 37.78 27.92
N ASN A 963 23.66 38.42 27.32
CA ASN A 963 23.38 38.30 25.89
C ASN A 963 24.57 38.78 25.03
N VAL A 964 25.14 39.95 25.34
CA VAL A 964 26.34 40.44 24.64
C VAL A 964 27.51 39.46 24.77
N LYS A 965 27.71 38.86 25.95
CA LYS A 965 28.76 37.84 26.17
C LYS A 965 28.51 36.59 25.31
N GLN A 966 27.28 36.08 25.29
CA GLN A 966 26.89 34.92 24.48
C GLN A 966 27.09 35.19 22.99
N MET A 967 26.62 36.32 22.47
CA MET A 967 26.85 36.71 21.07
C MET A 967 28.34 36.89 20.75
N GLY A 968 29.14 37.33 21.73
CA GLY A 968 30.60 37.34 21.63
C GLY A 968 31.20 35.94 21.47
N GLN A 969 30.75 34.97 22.28
CA GLN A 969 31.22 33.57 22.18
C GLN A 969 30.72 32.89 20.91
N TRP A 970 29.49 33.17 20.50
CA TRP A 970 28.90 32.64 19.27
C TRP A 970 29.72 33.05 18.04
N ARG A 971 30.06 34.33 17.92
CA ARG A 971 30.94 34.85 16.85
C ARG A 971 32.33 34.22 16.89
N LYS A 972 32.90 34.02 18.08
CA LYS A 972 34.18 33.32 18.23
C LYS A 972 34.10 31.88 17.73
N LEU A 973 33.00 31.19 18.01
CA LEU A 973 32.78 29.82 17.52
C LEU A 973 32.70 29.77 16.00
N TYR A 974 31.90 30.64 15.35
CA TYR A 974 31.86 30.75 13.87
C TYR A 974 33.26 30.90 13.27
N LYS A 975 34.05 31.83 13.84
CA LYS A 975 35.41 32.07 13.39
C LYS A 975 36.33 30.85 13.61
N ALA A 976 36.24 30.21 14.77
CA ALA A 976 37.09 29.08 15.13
C ALA A 976 36.74 27.80 14.35
N SER A 977 35.47 27.60 14.00
CA SER A 977 35.03 26.48 13.18
C SER A 977 35.25 26.71 11.70
N GLY A 978 35.43 27.96 11.25
CA GLY A 978 35.43 28.31 9.83
C GLY A 978 34.03 28.28 9.20
N ALA A 979 32.97 28.37 10.02
CA ALA A 979 31.61 28.46 9.51
C ALA A 979 31.36 29.85 8.89
N THR A 980 30.64 29.89 7.78
CA THR A 980 30.32 31.14 7.10
C THR A 980 29.41 32.01 7.96
N THR A 981 29.81 33.25 8.18
CA THR A 981 29.02 34.21 8.98
C THR A 981 27.85 34.73 8.15
N PRO A 982 26.62 34.78 8.71
CA PRO A 982 25.45 35.34 8.02
C PRO A 982 25.64 36.79 7.58
N GLU A 983 25.12 37.16 6.41
CA GLU A 983 25.29 38.50 5.83
C GLU A 983 24.59 39.59 6.67
N CYS A 984 23.57 39.23 7.44
CA CYS A 984 22.87 40.16 8.32
C CYS A 984 23.68 40.60 9.54
N TRP A 985 24.80 39.92 9.86
CA TRP A 985 25.61 40.26 11.02
C TRP A 985 26.56 41.45 10.74
N PRO A 986 26.80 42.33 11.73
CA PRO A 986 26.25 42.34 13.10
C PRO A 986 24.92 43.11 13.24
N GLY A 987 24.31 43.58 12.14
CA GLY A 987 23.15 44.48 12.16
C GLY A 987 21.86 43.82 12.66
N LYS A 988 21.63 42.55 12.33
CA LYS A 988 20.53 41.72 12.86
C LYS A 988 21.08 40.38 13.32
N VAL A 989 20.38 39.69 14.24
CA VAL A 989 20.73 38.33 14.65
C VAL A 989 20.39 37.30 13.57
N LYS A 990 19.33 37.55 12.79
CA LYS A 990 18.86 36.72 11.67
C LYS A 990 18.23 37.59 10.58
N HIS A 991 18.03 37.04 9.39
CA HIS A 991 17.23 37.67 8.34
C HIS A 991 15.73 37.58 8.64
N ASP A 992 14.94 38.55 8.17
CA ASP A 992 13.48 38.53 8.30
C ASP A 992 12.91 37.31 7.57
N GLY A 993 11.99 36.58 8.22
CA GLY A 993 11.43 35.32 7.68
C GLY A 993 12.38 34.12 7.77
N HIS A 994 13.43 34.15 8.60
CA HIS A 994 14.24 32.98 8.95
C HIS A 994 14.01 32.56 10.41
N THR A 995 13.96 31.26 10.65
CA THR A 995 14.11 30.69 11.99
C THR A 995 15.59 30.45 12.27
N ILE A 996 16.02 30.65 13.52
CA ILE A 996 17.36 30.25 13.97
C ILE A 996 17.34 28.74 14.18
N SER A 997 18.26 28.03 13.56
CA SER A 997 18.41 26.59 13.78
C SER A 997 19.51 26.29 14.79
N VAL A 998 19.38 25.22 15.55
CA VAL A 998 20.32 24.79 16.58
C VAL A 998 21.06 23.55 16.12
N SER A 999 22.39 23.58 16.09
CA SER A 999 23.21 22.41 15.75
C SER A 999 24.69 22.60 16.08
N ASP A 1000 25.22 21.74 16.95
CA ASP A 1000 26.67 21.65 17.18
C ASP A 1000 27.41 20.94 16.03
N ILE A 1001 26.74 19.99 15.36
CA ILE A 1001 27.28 19.26 14.21
C ILE A 1001 27.64 20.21 13.07
N TRP A 1002 26.91 21.33 12.94
CA TRP A 1002 27.24 22.38 11.98
C TRP A 1002 28.67 22.91 12.17
N PHE A 1003 29.03 23.28 13.39
CA PHE A 1003 30.35 23.82 13.71
C PHE A 1003 31.43 22.76 13.62
N VAL A 1004 31.16 21.54 14.10
CA VAL A 1004 32.09 20.41 14.00
C VAL A 1004 32.37 20.07 12.52
N GLY A 1005 31.32 20.02 11.69
CA GLY A 1005 31.43 19.73 10.26
C GLY A 1005 32.30 20.75 9.53
N HIS A 1006 32.11 22.05 9.79
CA HIS A 1006 32.97 23.09 9.22
C HIS A 1006 34.42 22.98 9.72
N HIS A 1007 34.62 22.76 11.02
CA HIS A 1007 35.95 22.65 11.61
C HIS A 1007 36.74 21.48 11.03
N LEU A 1008 36.07 20.36 10.75
CA LEU A 1008 36.66 19.18 10.13
C LEU A 1008 36.77 19.29 8.59
N GLY A 1009 36.33 20.40 7.99
CA GLY A 1009 36.31 20.58 6.54
C GLY A 1009 35.28 19.70 5.81
N LYS A 1010 34.36 19.07 6.54
CA LYS A 1010 33.29 18.19 6.01
C LYS A 1010 31.99 18.91 5.66
N LEU A 1011 31.82 20.15 6.08
CA LEU A 1011 30.67 20.99 5.73
C LEU A 1011 31.16 22.26 5.02
N ASP A 1012 30.41 22.70 4.01
CA ASP A 1012 30.58 24.00 3.36
C ASP A 1012 29.22 24.66 3.10
N THR A 1013 29.19 25.98 2.93
CA THR A 1013 27.97 26.71 2.57
C THR A 1013 28.17 27.63 1.38
N GLN A 1014 27.15 27.73 0.53
CA GLN A 1014 27.16 28.60 -0.64
C GLN A 1014 25.86 29.37 -0.80
N VAL A 1015 25.98 30.60 -1.30
CA VAL A 1015 24.84 31.39 -1.75
C VAL A 1015 24.50 31.02 -3.18
N GLY A 1016 23.27 30.62 -3.43
CA GLY A 1016 22.79 30.34 -4.78
C GLY A 1016 21.40 29.73 -4.84
N THR A 1017 20.95 29.51 -6.07
CA THR A 1017 19.67 28.88 -6.41
C THR A 1017 19.92 27.78 -7.43
N PHE A 1018 19.08 26.76 -7.40
CA PHE A 1018 19.16 25.61 -8.29
C PHE A 1018 18.84 26.02 -9.74
N ALA A 1019 19.70 25.67 -10.70
CA ALA A 1019 19.42 25.82 -12.12
C ALA A 1019 19.03 24.47 -12.76
N ARG A 1020 19.93 23.48 -12.68
CA ARG A 1020 19.74 22.14 -13.27
C ARG A 1020 20.70 21.12 -12.66
N LEU A 1021 20.34 19.86 -12.76
CA LEU A 1021 21.22 18.72 -12.55
C LEU A 1021 22.05 18.43 -13.82
N GLN A 1022 23.16 17.72 -13.62
CA GLN A 1022 24.00 17.17 -14.68
C GLN A 1022 24.71 15.91 -14.20
N GLU A 1023 25.44 15.24 -15.08
CA GLU A 1023 26.28 14.10 -14.71
C GLU A 1023 27.24 14.46 -13.55
N GLY A 1024 27.17 13.70 -12.45
CA GLY A 1024 28.04 13.86 -11.29
C GLY A 1024 27.89 15.17 -10.48
N GLY A 1025 26.82 15.95 -10.66
CA GLY A 1025 26.66 17.18 -9.87
C GLY A 1025 25.43 18.05 -10.18
N VAL A 1026 25.39 19.20 -9.51
CA VAL A 1026 24.33 20.20 -9.66
C VAL A 1026 24.89 21.56 -10.10
N VAL A 1027 24.15 22.26 -10.95
CA VAL A 1027 24.50 23.60 -11.45
C VAL A 1027 23.60 24.63 -10.78
N LEU A 1028 24.22 25.70 -10.29
CA LEU A 1028 23.53 26.87 -9.74
C LEU A 1028 23.21 27.89 -10.83
N ASP A 1029 22.26 28.80 -10.59
CA ASP A 1029 21.89 29.86 -11.55
C ASP A 1029 23.07 30.80 -11.90
N SER A 1030 24.08 30.86 -11.04
CA SER A 1030 25.34 31.57 -11.30
C SER A 1030 26.24 30.88 -12.32
N GLY A 1031 25.93 29.65 -12.74
CA GLY A 1031 26.76 28.80 -13.57
C GLY A 1031 27.80 27.99 -12.78
N VAL A 1032 27.86 28.14 -11.46
CA VAL A 1032 28.73 27.33 -10.58
C VAL A 1032 28.27 25.88 -10.59
N VAL A 1033 29.21 24.96 -10.75
CA VAL A 1033 28.97 23.51 -10.71
C VAL A 1033 29.46 22.95 -9.38
N LEU A 1034 28.57 22.24 -8.67
CA LEU A 1034 28.87 21.54 -7.43
C LEU A 1034 28.88 20.03 -7.69
N PRO A 1035 30.02 19.35 -7.59
CA PRO A 1035 30.07 17.90 -7.71
C PRO A 1035 29.38 17.25 -6.51
N CYS A 1036 28.51 16.28 -6.77
CA CYS A 1036 27.80 15.57 -5.72
C CYS A 1036 27.22 14.24 -6.19
N ASP A 1037 27.08 13.31 -5.26
CA ASP A 1037 26.36 12.05 -5.44
C ASP A 1037 24.88 12.19 -5.02
N VAL A 1038 24.59 13.13 -4.12
CA VAL A 1038 23.27 13.29 -3.50
C VAL A 1038 22.81 14.74 -3.51
N VAL A 1039 21.55 14.97 -3.87
CA VAL A 1039 20.88 16.28 -3.77
C VAL A 1039 19.64 16.17 -2.89
N ILE A 1040 19.56 17.00 -1.84
CA ILE A 1040 18.41 17.04 -0.92
C ILE A 1040 17.69 18.39 -1.05
N GLY A 1041 16.39 18.34 -1.35
CA GLY A 1041 15.51 19.50 -1.43
C GLY A 1041 14.88 19.87 -0.08
N CYS A 1042 15.37 20.93 0.57
CA CYS A 1042 14.83 21.50 1.81
C CYS A 1042 14.41 22.97 1.63
N ILE A 1043 13.80 23.30 0.49
CA ILE A 1043 13.52 24.69 0.08
C ILE A 1043 12.25 25.29 0.72
N GLY A 1044 11.74 24.67 1.78
CA GLY A 1044 10.61 25.14 2.59
C GLY A 1044 9.24 24.74 2.03
N PHE A 1045 8.19 25.38 2.54
CA PHE A 1045 6.80 25.04 2.24
C PHE A 1045 6.08 26.24 1.61
N HIS A 1046 4.97 25.96 0.91
CA HIS A 1046 4.00 26.99 0.59
C HIS A 1046 3.35 27.47 1.89
N ARG A 1047 3.39 28.78 2.13
CA ARG A 1047 2.76 29.42 3.30
C ARG A 1047 1.27 29.63 3.05
N SER A 1048 0.48 29.58 4.11
CA SER A 1048 -0.98 29.78 4.05
C SER A 1048 -1.38 31.14 4.60
N HIS A 1049 -0.68 32.20 4.16
CA HIS A 1049 -0.50 33.50 4.85
C HIS A 1049 -1.75 34.18 5.42
N THR A 1050 -2.93 33.79 4.96
CA THR A 1050 -4.20 34.42 5.31
C THR A 1050 -5.10 33.49 6.12
N LEU A 1051 -4.66 32.31 6.58
CA LEU A 1051 -5.59 31.37 7.23
C LEU A 1051 -6.15 31.94 8.53
N ALA A 1052 -5.29 32.40 9.45
CA ALA A 1052 -5.75 33.00 10.71
C ALA A 1052 -6.65 34.23 10.48
N GLU A 1053 -6.27 35.10 9.55
CA GLU A 1053 -7.07 36.26 9.13
C GLU A 1053 -8.40 35.84 8.49
N SER A 1054 -8.38 34.84 7.60
CA SER A 1054 -9.58 34.32 6.94
C SER A 1054 -10.57 33.71 7.94
N LEU A 1055 -10.06 33.04 8.98
CA LEU A 1055 -10.89 32.47 10.04
C LEU A 1055 -11.45 33.57 10.93
N THR A 1056 -10.64 34.53 11.38
CA THR A 1056 -11.02 35.47 12.46
C THR A 1056 -11.46 36.86 12.00
N GLY A 1057 -11.14 37.25 10.78
CA GLY A 1057 -11.28 38.62 10.27
C GLY A 1057 -10.31 39.63 10.88
N ARG A 1058 -9.26 39.19 11.58
CA ARG A 1058 -8.26 40.03 12.24
C ARG A 1058 -6.93 39.97 11.51
N SER A 1059 -6.40 41.13 11.14
CA SER A 1059 -5.10 41.29 10.48
C SER A 1059 -4.00 41.82 11.41
N ASP A 1060 -4.36 42.30 12.61
CA ASP A 1060 -3.42 42.90 13.56
C ASP A 1060 -3.15 41.95 14.74
N LEU A 1061 -1.87 41.84 15.13
CA LEU A 1061 -1.41 41.04 16.27
C LEU A 1061 -0.81 41.97 17.34
N SER A 1062 -1.12 41.71 18.61
CA SER A 1062 -0.43 42.36 19.73
C SER A 1062 1.02 41.86 19.89
N HIS A 1063 1.81 42.56 20.70
CA HIS A 1063 3.20 42.15 21.02
C HIS A 1063 3.32 40.84 21.81
N SER A 1064 2.20 40.20 22.19
CA SER A 1064 2.17 38.95 22.96
C SER A 1064 1.31 37.89 22.28
N ASN A 1065 1.22 37.93 20.95
CA ASN A 1065 0.51 36.95 20.10
C ASN A 1065 -1.01 36.87 20.31
N TYR A 1066 -1.61 37.78 21.07
CA TYR A 1066 -3.07 37.93 21.10
C TYR A 1066 -3.57 38.68 19.87
N LEU A 1067 -4.64 38.17 19.27
CA LEU A 1067 -5.43 38.83 18.22
C LEU A 1067 -6.59 39.65 18.81
N ASP A 1068 -7.07 39.27 20.00
CA ASP A 1068 -8.12 39.93 20.77
C ASP A 1068 -8.06 39.44 22.23
N LYS A 1069 -8.83 40.01 23.14
CA LYS A 1069 -8.93 39.55 24.53
C LYS A 1069 -9.32 38.07 24.56
N ASP A 1070 -8.52 37.24 25.22
CA ASP A 1070 -8.73 35.79 25.33
C ASP A 1070 -8.69 35.05 23.98
N MET A 1071 -8.16 35.67 22.92
CA MET A 1071 -7.88 35.04 21.62
C MET A 1071 -6.39 35.16 21.26
N ILE A 1072 -5.71 34.03 21.17
CA ILE A 1072 -4.27 33.94 20.90
C ILE A 1072 -4.00 33.17 19.62
N TYR A 1073 -3.00 33.63 18.86
CA TYR A 1073 -2.43 32.92 17.73
C TYR A 1073 -1.06 32.33 18.06
N LEU A 1074 -0.99 31.01 18.23
CA LEU A 1074 0.23 30.27 18.51
C LEU A 1074 0.93 29.84 17.21
N ALA A 1075 1.46 30.81 16.46
CA ALA A 1075 2.27 30.50 15.28
C ALA A 1075 3.35 31.54 14.98
N ASP A 1076 4.34 31.09 14.23
CA ASP A 1076 5.60 31.79 13.94
C ASP A 1076 5.46 32.91 12.89
N ALA A 1077 4.30 33.08 12.23
CA ALA A 1077 4.17 33.78 10.94
C ALA A 1077 4.25 35.32 10.96
N GLU A 1078 3.71 35.98 11.98
CA GLU A 1078 3.67 37.46 12.10
C GLU A 1078 4.75 38.01 13.05
N ILE A 1079 5.45 37.11 13.75
CA ILE A 1079 6.51 37.41 14.72
C ILE A 1079 7.76 37.99 14.03
N ASP A 1080 8.02 37.59 12.78
CA ASP A 1080 9.28 37.94 12.10
C ASP A 1080 9.35 39.37 11.56
N GLU A 1081 8.24 40.13 11.55
CA GLU A 1081 8.23 41.46 10.93
C GLU A 1081 8.37 42.63 11.91
N ASN A 1082 8.15 42.45 13.23
CA ASN A 1082 8.51 43.41 14.31
C ASN A 1082 8.05 42.99 15.74
N ALA A 1083 7.30 41.90 15.91
CA ALA A 1083 6.73 41.49 17.19
C ALA A 1083 7.47 40.26 17.74
N PHE A 1084 8.03 40.33 18.95
CA PHE A 1084 8.78 39.24 19.60
C PHE A 1084 10.22 39.00 19.09
N ASN A 1085 11.09 39.99 19.32
CA ASN A 1085 12.54 39.77 19.31
C ASN A 1085 13.00 39.13 20.64
N SER A 1086 12.61 37.88 20.92
CA SER A 1086 13.51 37.07 21.77
C SER A 1086 14.84 37.02 21.04
N PHE A 1087 15.89 37.57 21.67
CA PHE A 1087 17.20 37.82 21.05
C PHE A 1087 17.86 36.54 20.47
N TYR A 1088 17.33 35.34 20.71
CA TYR A 1088 17.94 34.05 20.34
C TYR A 1088 17.05 32.99 19.70
N GLY A 1089 15.82 33.34 19.29
CA GLY A 1089 14.96 32.43 18.51
C GLY A 1089 13.78 31.87 19.31
N SER A 1090 12.68 31.63 18.60
CA SER A 1090 11.44 31.04 19.10
C SER A 1090 11.46 29.53 18.88
N SER A 1091 11.63 28.75 19.95
CA SER A 1091 10.86 27.52 20.00
C SER A 1091 9.42 27.96 20.21
N VAL A 1092 8.54 27.75 19.22
CA VAL A 1092 7.11 28.06 19.39
C VAL A 1092 6.48 27.24 20.52
N THR A 1093 7.09 26.10 20.89
CA THR A 1093 6.67 25.28 22.04
C THR A 1093 6.73 26.05 23.35
N GLU A 1094 7.66 26.99 23.46
CA GLU A 1094 7.78 27.84 24.62
C GLU A 1094 6.58 28.79 24.79
N ASP A 1095 5.91 29.23 23.73
CA ASP A 1095 4.69 30.04 23.87
C ASP A 1095 3.58 29.25 24.58
N GLY A 1096 3.56 27.92 24.41
CA GLY A 1096 2.70 27.03 25.18
C GLY A 1096 3.15 26.81 26.62
N LYS A 1097 4.42 27.12 26.97
CA LYS A 1097 4.98 27.00 28.33
C LYS A 1097 5.03 28.31 29.11
N PHE A 1098 5.12 29.44 28.41
CA PHE A 1098 5.21 30.77 29.00
C PHE A 1098 3.85 31.45 29.17
N TRP A 1099 2.78 30.81 28.67
CA TRP A 1099 1.42 31.25 28.94
C TRP A 1099 0.98 30.98 30.38
#